data_AF-A0A4Y2QDN4-F1
#
_entry.id   AF-A0A4Y2QDN4-F1
#
_cell.length_a   1.000
_cell.length_b   1.000
_cell.length_c   1.000
_cell.angle_alpha   90.00
_cell.angle_beta   90.00
_cell.angle_gamma   90.00
#
_symmetry.space_group_name_H-M   'P 1'
#
loop_
_entity.id
_entity.type
_entity.pdbx_description
1 polymer ?
#
loop_
_entity_poly.entity_id
_entity_poly.type
_entity_poly.pdbx_seq_one_letter_code
_entity_poly.pdbx_strand_id
1 'polypeptide(L)'
;MRNTVDASSCSADGNNCEKYFEMLQKYDKMLYDFVQAEILHSIGGGVDATRFANDDVYKRDTILGISMTLDDGVFQTALSLAVHYSIPQWDLYMTHLEYLFSESSISAAVIKERIEKFKICEKLLQHKKAFETRLKDYIYPGVSGKDHEKLLMCLSLLEDCGDNEDYLKVKPSVHKKLLNKFKAAMKNIDYKKVMSPDLSAIYLTDIVNDSNVHMFAKVASDIPKKNGVFYEPSNIYRFWAQKYFFEGNAPNSKIPTTKSEWLHRYESCSNLLQRLDPADVLELVNYIIFSEKAFEKMSVDCRSDIVKRIIKFCRGKSSMHKSNILLSTEWSEAASSLNALHLHLQRLEDETLVQLRDSFDPKVKVYCKEFDLSKSDIEKLQCLLARIVLEGPDLDLLKTFISCCPSEIGWEPSDAYMKAIDVICEQIKHPLNSSFTCFKEISPIQALEAILQDMTKQQEELMMIEGMATEILNEFCQDSEVPVATRLSILQLLEKTNFISPEYCDLLLLYRTQAVVSSTWPGLQVSEEEVKDEFQRKLLFDSLLCQCQAVEHFSSLSKLLSHWPPFTPSESWSCCDEPWTKLLCGLVSLSTKEALSTAMNILEKALSYPKFGFENCQEVFQKVKEQNSILHIMKCALITNHDSLHSKAVDLLGNATQITTDDYDSELLDLILKRSLTAQIISTDLYKPVIEFLLHCQDDRVQEDYKTMDTVIKELHEAGYCFEAGSLALIKNSIHTGLSTFSSAIRVLRE
;
A
#
# COMPACT_ATOMS: atom_id res chain seq x y z
N MET A 1 87.18 -5.46 64.94
CA MET A 1 88.38 -5.83 64.15
C MET A 1 88.00 -6.99 63.23
N ARG A 2 88.57 -7.03 62.02
CA ARG A 2 88.41 -8.08 61.00
C ARG A 2 88.39 -9.49 61.59
N ASN A 3 87.62 -10.42 61.00
CA ASN A 3 88.20 -11.57 60.30
C ASN A 3 87.15 -12.48 59.68
N THR A 4 87.54 -12.96 58.50
CA THR A 4 86.90 -13.85 57.53
C THR A 4 86.63 -15.26 58.05
N VAL A 5 85.47 -15.82 57.69
CA VAL A 5 85.31 -17.25 57.36
C VAL A 5 84.45 -17.33 56.10
N ASP A 6 84.94 -18.15 55.17
CA ASP A 6 84.43 -18.43 53.83
C ASP A 6 83.12 -19.24 53.79
N ALA A 7 82.43 -18.98 52.69
CA ALA A 7 81.45 -19.78 51.95
C ALA A 7 81.14 -21.21 52.44
N SER A 8 79.89 -21.41 52.85
CA SER A 8 79.03 -22.51 52.38
C SER A 8 77.65 -22.42 53.03
N SER A 9 76.59 -22.66 52.24
CA SER A 9 75.14 -22.52 52.51
C SER A 9 74.52 -21.15 52.16
N CYS A 10 73.31 -21.20 51.57
CA CYS A 10 72.44 -20.09 51.13
C CYS A 10 72.60 -19.55 49.68
N SER A 11 72.84 -20.40 48.68
CA SER A 11 72.53 -20.06 47.27
C SER A 11 71.12 -20.51 46.82
N ALA A 12 70.34 -21.17 47.69
CA ALA A 12 68.94 -21.51 47.47
C ALA A 12 67.95 -20.51 48.10
N ASP A 13 68.42 -19.66 49.02
CA ASP A 13 67.57 -18.75 49.79
C ASP A 13 67.30 -17.41 49.08
N GLY A 14 68.16 -16.96 48.16
CA GLY A 14 67.91 -15.73 47.39
C GLY A 14 66.69 -15.84 46.47
N ASN A 15 66.60 -16.94 45.72
CA ASN A 15 65.49 -17.22 44.79
C ASN A 15 64.17 -17.54 45.53
N ASN A 16 64.25 -18.15 46.71
CA ASN A 16 63.08 -18.39 47.55
C ASN A 16 62.64 -17.12 48.29
N CYS A 17 63.56 -16.28 48.76
CA CYS A 17 63.24 -14.98 49.37
C CYS A 17 62.55 -14.03 48.38
N GLU A 18 63.01 -13.94 47.14
CA GLU A 18 62.31 -13.17 46.10
C GLU A 18 60.90 -13.71 45.88
N LYS A 19 60.75 -15.04 45.79
CA LYS A 19 59.44 -15.69 45.61
C LYS A 19 58.50 -15.49 46.81
N TYR A 20 59.01 -15.54 48.04
CA TYR A 20 58.23 -15.26 49.25
C TYR A 20 57.88 -13.78 49.37
N PHE A 21 58.76 -12.89 48.93
CA PHE A 21 58.52 -11.45 48.88
C PHE A 21 57.43 -11.10 47.85
N GLU A 22 57.47 -11.71 46.66
CA GLU A 22 56.41 -11.60 45.65
C GLU A 22 55.07 -12.15 46.17
N MET A 23 55.07 -13.27 46.90
CA MET A 23 53.87 -13.81 47.52
C MET A 23 53.33 -12.90 48.63
N LEU A 24 54.18 -12.31 49.46
CA LEU A 24 53.81 -11.34 50.48
C LEU A 24 53.20 -10.08 49.87
N GLN A 25 53.82 -9.51 48.83
CA GLN A 25 53.27 -8.38 48.10
C GLN A 25 51.91 -8.71 47.46
N LYS A 26 51.76 -9.93 46.91
CA LYS A 26 50.49 -10.40 46.36
C LYS A 26 49.40 -10.49 47.43
N TYR A 27 49.68 -11.10 48.58
CA TYR A 27 48.67 -11.25 49.64
C TYR A 27 48.37 -9.95 50.37
N ASP A 28 49.34 -9.06 50.55
CA ASP A 28 49.15 -7.72 51.10
C ASP A 28 48.23 -6.89 50.18
N LYS A 29 48.47 -6.94 48.86
CA LYS A 29 47.59 -6.33 47.86
C LYS A 29 46.18 -6.93 47.91
N MET A 30 46.05 -8.27 47.97
CA MET A 30 44.72 -8.92 48.04
C MET A 30 43.97 -8.58 49.33
N LEU A 31 44.66 -8.47 50.47
CA LEU A 31 44.06 -8.07 51.74
C LEU A 31 43.59 -6.62 51.70
N TYR A 32 44.40 -5.72 51.12
CA TYR A 32 44.02 -4.34 50.91
C TYR A 32 42.81 -4.22 49.96
N ASP A 33 42.83 -4.90 48.81
CA ASP A 33 41.73 -4.92 47.84
C ASP A 33 40.43 -5.43 48.48
N PHE A 34 40.52 -6.44 49.35
CA PHE A 34 39.38 -6.96 50.13
C PHE A 34 38.85 -5.92 51.13
N VAL A 35 39.72 -5.27 51.91
CA VAL A 35 39.32 -4.21 52.86
C VAL A 35 38.67 -3.03 52.13
N GLN A 36 39.22 -2.62 50.99
CA GLN A 36 38.62 -1.56 50.19
C GLN A 36 37.27 -1.99 49.62
N ALA A 37 37.14 -3.22 49.12
CA ALA A 37 35.86 -3.72 48.64
C ALA A 37 34.77 -3.76 49.74
N GLU A 38 35.12 -4.11 50.97
CA GLU A 38 34.21 -4.05 52.13
C GLU A 38 33.79 -2.60 52.47
N ILE A 39 34.72 -1.65 52.43
CA ILE A 39 34.42 -0.22 52.58
C ILE A 39 33.47 0.24 51.47
N LEU A 40 33.73 -0.14 50.22
CA LEU A 40 32.88 0.21 49.08
C LEU A 40 31.50 -0.46 49.15
N HIS A 41 31.42 -1.68 49.67
CA HIS A 41 30.17 -2.36 49.96
C HIS A 41 29.34 -1.57 51.00
N SER A 42 29.99 -1.04 52.05
CA SER A 42 29.32 -0.24 53.09
C SER A 42 28.82 1.14 52.62
N ILE A 43 29.44 1.71 51.57
CA ILE A 43 29.10 3.03 51.01
C ILE A 43 27.92 2.97 50.02
N GLY A 44 27.47 1.77 49.64
CA GLY A 44 26.18 1.56 48.97
C GLY A 44 26.25 1.21 47.48
N GLY A 45 27.06 0.20 47.11
CA GLY A 45 27.30 -0.14 45.70
C GLY A 45 27.20 -1.63 45.30
N GLY A 46 26.85 -2.55 46.20
CA GLY A 46 26.74 -3.98 45.84
C GLY A 46 28.02 -4.54 45.17
N VAL A 47 29.18 -4.09 45.64
CA VAL A 47 30.49 -4.41 45.04
C VAL A 47 30.84 -5.86 45.34
N ASP A 48 31.15 -6.63 44.30
CA ASP A 48 31.66 -8.00 44.45
C ASP A 48 33.16 -7.91 44.80
N ALA A 49 33.49 -8.17 46.07
CA ALA A 49 34.86 -8.09 46.58
C ALA A 49 35.81 -9.07 45.88
N THR A 50 35.32 -10.24 45.45
CA THR A 50 36.13 -11.24 44.76
C THR A 50 36.45 -10.78 43.35
N ARG A 51 35.46 -10.22 42.66
CA ARG A 51 35.65 -9.65 41.32
C ARG A 51 36.49 -8.39 41.37
N PHE A 52 36.27 -7.52 42.35
CA PHE A 52 37.05 -6.29 42.54
C PHE A 52 38.53 -6.57 42.73
N ALA A 53 38.92 -7.61 43.48
CA ALA A 53 40.34 -7.94 43.66
C ALA A 53 41.01 -8.47 42.37
N ASN A 54 40.27 -9.20 41.52
CA ASN A 54 40.85 -10.00 40.43
C ASN A 54 40.61 -9.47 39.01
N ASP A 55 39.60 -8.61 38.80
CA ASP A 55 39.20 -8.07 37.50
C ASP A 55 39.48 -6.55 37.47
N ASP A 56 40.57 -6.16 36.82
CA ASP A 56 41.01 -4.76 36.74
C ASP A 56 40.04 -3.87 35.96
N VAL A 57 39.26 -4.43 35.02
CA VAL A 57 38.22 -3.69 34.29
C VAL A 57 37.05 -3.40 35.23
N TYR A 58 36.56 -4.42 35.93
CA TYR A 58 35.49 -4.25 36.92
C TYR A 58 35.90 -3.31 38.05
N LYS A 59 37.15 -3.39 38.51
CA LYS A 59 37.72 -2.49 39.52
C LYS A 59 37.70 -1.04 39.05
N ARG A 60 38.16 -0.80 37.82
CA ARG A 60 38.12 0.53 37.17
C ARG A 60 36.69 1.06 37.08
N ASP A 61 35.78 0.28 36.52
CA ASP A 61 34.38 0.69 36.33
C ASP A 61 33.67 0.92 37.66
N THR A 62 33.96 0.11 38.68
CA THR A 62 33.43 0.27 40.03
C THR A 62 33.87 1.60 40.64
N ILE A 63 35.17 1.94 40.57
CA ILE A 63 35.70 3.21 41.11
C ILE A 63 35.12 4.42 40.36
N LEU A 64 34.98 4.33 39.03
CA LEU A 64 34.32 5.37 38.24
C LEU A 64 32.84 5.49 38.62
N GLY A 65 32.13 4.38 38.81
CA GLY A 65 30.74 4.37 39.25
C GLY A 65 30.55 5.00 40.63
N ILE A 66 31.42 4.70 41.60
CA ILE A 66 31.37 5.30 42.95
C ILE A 66 31.59 6.81 42.90
N SER A 67 32.35 7.31 41.92
CA SER A 67 32.53 8.75 41.73
C SER A 67 31.24 9.47 41.33
N MET A 68 30.21 8.76 40.86
CA MET A 68 28.89 9.31 40.50
C MET A 68 28.03 9.59 41.75
N THR A 69 28.49 10.49 42.61
CA THR A 69 27.88 10.78 43.91
C THR A 69 27.82 12.27 44.21
N LEU A 70 26.90 12.69 45.10
CA LEU A 70 26.88 14.03 45.69
C LEU A 70 27.46 14.04 47.12
N ASP A 71 28.02 12.94 47.61
CA ASP A 71 28.69 12.89 48.90
C ASP A 71 30.19 13.21 48.73
N ASP A 72 30.68 14.21 49.45
CA ASP A 72 32.08 14.64 49.37
C ASP A 72 33.06 13.59 49.88
N GLY A 73 32.72 12.88 50.95
CA GLY A 73 33.56 11.85 51.53
C GLY A 73 33.69 10.65 50.60
N VAL A 74 32.59 10.26 49.97
CA VAL A 74 32.58 9.18 48.97
C VAL A 74 33.38 9.57 47.73
N PHE A 75 33.21 10.80 47.23
CA PHE A 75 33.99 11.27 46.08
C PHE A 75 35.49 11.36 46.36
N GLN A 76 35.89 11.82 47.55
CA GLN A 76 37.30 11.83 47.98
C GLN A 76 37.88 10.41 48.14
N THR A 77 37.04 9.47 48.58
CA THR A 77 37.41 8.05 48.63
C THR A 77 37.68 7.53 47.22
N ALA A 78 36.79 7.81 46.25
CA ALA A 78 36.99 7.43 44.85
C ALA A 78 38.29 8.03 44.27
N LEU A 79 38.60 9.30 44.57
CA LEU A 79 39.86 9.93 44.15
C LEU A 79 41.10 9.21 44.71
N SER A 80 41.06 8.84 45.99
CA SER A 80 42.16 8.13 46.66
C SER A 80 42.38 6.74 46.06
N LEU A 81 41.28 6.02 45.78
CA LEU A 81 41.31 4.72 45.12
C LEU A 81 41.84 4.82 43.69
N ALA A 82 41.43 5.84 42.93
CA ALA A 82 41.93 6.04 41.57
C ALA A 82 43.45 6.24 41.54
N VAL A 83 44.01 7.02 42.48
CA VAL A 83 45.46 7.19 42.61
C VAL A 83 46.14 5.86 42.94
N HIS A 84 45.60 5.12 43.91
CA HIS A 84 46.19 3.85 44.36
C HIS A 84 46.20 2.79 43.24
N TYR A 85 45.10 2.65 42.50
CA TYR A 85 44.96 1.68 41.41
C TYR A 85 45.42 2.21 40.04
N SER A 86 46.09 3.36 40.00
CA SER A 86 46.60 3.97 38.76
C SER A 86 45.52 4.22 37.69
N ILE A 87 44.28 4.48 38.11
CA ILE A 87 43.20 4.91 37.21
C ILE A 87 43.42 6.40 36.89
N PRO A 88 43.39 6.81 35.61
CA PRO A 88 43.57 8.21 35.27
C PRO A 88 42.53 9.09 35.97
N GLN A 89 43.00 10.03 36.79
CA GLN A 89 42.12 10.99 37.47
C GLN A 89 41.22 11.74 36.48
N TRP A 90 41.71 11.99 35.26
CA TRP A 90 40.92 12.62 34.21
C TRP A 90 39.62 11.84 33.92
N ASP A 91 39.68 10.51 33.84
CA ASP A 91 38.51 9.66 33.60
C ASP A 91 37.51 9.79 34.77
N LEU A 92 38.00 9.77 36.01
CA LEU A 92 37.15 9.92 37.20
C LEU A 92 36.45 11.28 37.24
N TYR A 93 37.18 12.37 37.01
CA TYR A 93 36.60 13.72 36.95
C TYR A 93 35.59 13.87 35.80
N MET A 94 35.85 13.25 34.65
CA MET A 94 34.96 13.28 33.49
C MET A 94 33.67 12.48 33.76
N THR A 95 33.78 11.27 34.32
CA THR A 95 32.63 10.45 34.72
C THR A 95 31.78 11.16 35.77
N HIS A 96 32.40 11.79 36.76
CA HIS A 96 31.67 12.57 37.76
C HIS A 96 30.93 13.76 37.12
N LEU A 97 31.58 14.50 36.22
CA LEU A 97 30.95 15.61 35.53
C LEU A 97 29.75 15.16 34.68
N GLU A 98 29.86 14.03 33.97
CA GLU A 98 28.75 13.46 33.21
C GLU A 98 27.56 13.11 34.10
N TYR A 99 27.81 12.48 35.24
CA TYR A 99 26.78 12.20 36.25
C TYR A 99 26.08 13.49 36.72
N LEU A 100 26.83 14.54 37.02
CA LEU A 100 26.28 15.82 37.46
C LEU A 100 25.30 16.43 36.44
N PHE A 101 25.55 16.22 35.14
CA PHE A 101 24.68 16.70 34.08
C PHE A 101 23.53 15.73 33.73
N SER A 102 23.71 14.41 33.89
CA SER A 102 22.69 13.41 33.57
C SER A 102 21.52 13.42 34.55
N GLU A 103 21.78 13.74 35.82
CA GLU A 103 20.74 13.76 36.85
C GLU A 103 19.86 15.02 36.76
N SER A 104 18.56 14.82 36.52
CA SER A 104 17.58 15.90 36.44
C SER A 104 17.37 16.65 37.76
N SER A 105 17.59 15.97 38.90
CA SER A 105 17.46 16.53 40.25
C SER A 105 18.59 17.51 40.62
N ILE A 106 19.74 17.42 39.95
CA ILE A 106 20.91 18.25 40.22
C ILE A 106 20.75 19.59 39.49
N SER A 107 20.73 20.70 40.23
CA SER A 107 20.61 22.04 39.65
C SER A 107 21.96 22.54 39.11
N ALA A 108 21.93 23.42 38.10
CA ALA A 108 23.16 24.04 37.56
C ALA A 108 24.01 24.74 38.65
N ALA A 109 23.40 25.30 39.70
CA ALA A 109 24.13 25.91 40.81
C ALA A 109 24.99 24.88 41.57
N VAL A 110 24.45 23.69 41.83
CA VAL A 110 25.17 22.59 42.49
C VAL A 110 26.31 22.08 41.60
N ILE A 111 26.07 21.97 40.29
CA ILE A 111 27.12 21.59 39.33
C ILE A 111 28.27 22.61 39.37
N LYS A 112 27.94 23.91 39.39
CA LYS A 112 28.94 24.98 39.47
C LYS A 112 29.79 24.87 40.73
N GLU A 113 29.14 24.73 41.89
CA GLU A 113 29.80 24.60 43.19
C GLU A 113 30.74 23.38 43.20
N ARG A 114 30.28 22.23 42.67
CA ARG A 114 31.09 21.01 42.53
C ARG A 114 32.32 21.23 41.66
N ILE A 115 32.16 21.86 40.49
CA ILE A 115 33.27 22.16 39.58
C ILE A 115 34.33 23.03 40.26
N GLU A 116 33.91 24.08 40.98
CA GLU A 116 34.80 25.00 41.69
C GLU A 116 35.49 24.32 42.88
N LYS A 117 34.74 23.60 43.72
CA LYS A 117 35.23 22.94 44.93
C LYS A 117 36.30 21.89 44.66
N PHE A 118 36.09 21.05 43.63
CA PHE A 118 37.03 19.98 43.27
C PHE A 118 37.99 20.36 42.14
N LYS A 119 37.96 21.62 41.69
CA LYS A 119 38.81 22.13 40.61
C LYS A 119 38.76 21.25 39.35
N ILE A 120 37.57 20.76 39.01
CA ILE A 120 37.35 19.77 37.95
C ILE A 120 37.92 20.26 36.61
N CYS A 121 37.66 21.53 36.28
CA CYS A 121 38.15 22.13 35.03
C CYS A 121 39.68 22.21 34.94
N GLU A 122 40.41 22.46 36.05
CA GLU A 122 41.88 22.50 36.05
C GLU A 122 42.49 21.16 35.57
N LYS A 123 41.80 20.05 35.88
CA LYS A 123 42.22 18.71 35.46
C LYS A 123 41.73 18.35 34.05
N LEU A 124 40.47 18.62 33.73
CA LEU A 124 39.89 18.23 32.44
C LEU A 124 40.47 19.01 31.26
N LEU A 125 40.77 20.30 31.44
CA LEU A 125 41.36 21.16 30.41
C LEU A 125 42.82 20.81 30.05
N GLN A 126 43.48 19.91 30.79
CA GLN A 126 44.79 19.37 30.40
C GLN A 126 44.71 18.57 29.09
N HIS A 127 43.53 17.99 28.80
CA HIS A 127 43.23 17.26 27.57
C HIS A 127 42.03 17.88 26.84
N LYS A 128 42.13 19.16 26.44
CA LYS A 128 41.04 19.96 25.85
C LYS A 128 40.23 19.25 24.77
N LYS A 129 40.88 18.59 23.81
CA LYS A 129 40.19 17.91 22.69
C LYS A 129 39.33 16.74 23.18
N ALA A 130 39.86 15.92 24.09
CA ALA A 130 39.10 14.81 24.66
C ALA A 130 37.92 15.31 25.50
N PHE A 131 38.12 16.41 26.23
CA PHE A 131 37.06 17.04 27.02
C PHE A 131 35.95 17.61 26.13
N GLU A 132 36.32 18.32 25.06
CA GLU A 132 35.38 18.84 24.06
C GLU A 132 34.53 17.73 23.44
N THR A 133 35.14 16.62 23.03
CA THR A 133 34.43 15.44 22.50
C THR A 133 33.45 14.87 23.51
N ARG A 134 33.87 14.68 24.77
CA ARG A 134 32.98 14.13 25.81
C ARG A 134 31.81 15.06 26.13
N LEU A 135 32.04 16.37 26.15
CA LEU A 135 30.97 17.36 26.30
C LEU A 135 29.95 17.30 25.16
N LYS A 136 30.40 17.16 23.90
CA LYS A 136 29.53 17.10 22.71
C LYS A 136 28.75 15.78 22.63
N ASP A 137 29.37 14.66 22.98
CA ASP A 137 28.81 13.34 22.72
C ASP A 137 27.97 12.79 23.89
N TYR A 138 28.30 13.16 25.13
CA TYR A 138 27.69 12.55 26.33
C TYR A 138 26.93 13.54 27.20
N ILE A 139 27.40 14.79 27.32
CA ILE A 139 26.74 15.80 28.17
C ILE A 139 25.69 16.58 27.39
N TYR A 140 26.09 17.30 26.33
CA TYR A 140 25.20 18.17 25.58
C TYR A 140 23.92 17.46 25.12
N PRO A 141 23.93 16.23 24.57
CA PRO A 141 22.72 15.54 24.13
C PRO A 141 21.74 15.26 25.26
N GLY A 142 22.24 14.94 26.46
CA GLY A 142 21.43 14.64 27.65
C GLY A 142 20.77 15.86 28.31
N VAL A 143 21.30 17.07 28.11
CA VAL A 143 20.72 18.29 28.71
C VAL A 143 19.40 18.68 28.03
N SER A 144 18.35 18.92 28.80
CA SER A 144 17.06 19.39 28.26
C SER A 144 17.21 20.73 27.53
N GLY A 145 16.56 20.88 26.37
CA GLY A 145 16.53 22.12 25.60
C GLY A 145 15.90 23.31 26.34
N LYS A 146 15.13 23.04 27.40
CA LYS A 146 14.50 24.05 28.27
C LYS A 146 15.31 24.38 29.52
N ASP A 147 16.31 23.57 29.86
CA ASP A 147 17.19 23.84 31.00
C ASP A 147 18.31 24.81 30.56
N HIS A 148 17.95 26.09 30.47
CA HIS A 148 18.86 27.12 29.97
C HIS A 148 20.10 27.28 30.84
N GLU A 149 20.02 27.03 32.15
CA GLU A 149 21.17 27.17 33.05
C GLU A 149 22.20 26.07 32.81
N LYS A 150 21.76 24.79 32.72
CA LYS A 150 22.67 23.68 32.37
C LYS A 150 23.23 23.83 30.97
N LEU A 151 22.43 24.27 29.99
CA LEU A 151 22.91 24.53 28.63
C LEU A 151 23.97 25.64 28.60
N LEU A 152 23.74 26.78 29.28
CA LEU A 152 24.73 27.86 29.37
C LEU A 152 26.03 27.38 30.02
N MET A 153 25.95 26.54 31.05
CA MET A 153 27.12 25.94 31.68
C MET A 153 27.86 25.02 30.72
N CYS A 154 27.17 24.07 30.08
CA CYS A 154 27.77 23.15 29.10
C CYS A 154 28.45 23.92 27.96
N LEU A 155 27.80 24.96 27.42
CA LEU A 155 28.36 25.79 26.37
C LEU A 155 29.57 26.62 26.86
N SER A 156 29.61 27.00 28.14
CA SER A 156 30.77 27.68 28.72
C SER A 156 31.97 26.74 28.83
N LEU A 157 31.74 25.48 29.24
CA LEU A 157 32.79 24.47 29.27
C LEU A 157 33.33 24.15 27.86
N LEU A 158 32.45 24.14 26.84
CA LEU A 158 32.85 24.01 25.44
C LEU A 158 33.64 25.23 24.94
N GLU A 159 33.25 26.44 25.34
CA GLU A 159 34.00 27.66 25.04
C GLU A 159 35.43 27.60 25.63
N ASP A 160 35.58 27.15 26.88
CA ASP A 160 36.88 26.99 27.56
C ASP A 160 37.81 25.99 26.84
N CYS A 161 37.26 25.05 26.06
CA CYS A 161 38.03 24.10 25.26
C CYS A 161 38.65 24.73 24.00
N GLY A 162 38.10 25.83 23.47
CA GLY A 162 38.65 26.51 22.29
C GLY A 162 37.66 27.30 21.42
N ASP A 163 36.39 27.43 21.81
CA ASP A 163 35.32 28.12 21.03
C ASP A 163 35.23 27.68 19.55
N ASN A 164 35.48 26.39 19.30
CA ASN A 164 35.44 25.80 17.97
C ASN A 164 33.99 25.65 17.48
N GLU A 165 33.77 25.85 16.18
CA GLU A 165 32.47 25.63 15.55
C GLU A 165 31.98 24.20 15.74
N ASP A 166 30.67 24.06 15.95
CA ASP A 166 29.99 22.78 16.00
C ASP A 166 29.62 22.28 14.58
N TYR A 167 28.86 21.18 14.52
CA TYR A 167 28.38 20.61 13.25
C TYR A 167 27.42 21.55 12.49
N LEU A 168 26.85 22.55 13.17
CA LEU A 168 25.99 23.59 12.60
C LEU A 168 26.80 24.82 12.14
N LYS A 169 28.13 24.79 12.27
CA LYS A 169 29.04 25.92 12.02
C LYS A 169 28.80 27.10 12.96
N VAL A 170 28.31 26.84 14.17
CA VAL A 170 28.05 27.85 15.19
C VAL A 170 29.02 27.65 16.36
N LYS A 171 29.57 28.75 16.87
CA LYS A 171 30.52 28.73 17.99
C LYS A 171 29.79 28.68 19.35
N PRO A 172 30.35 28.00 20.37
CA PRO A 172 29.81 28.02 21.74
C PRO A 172 29.52 29.42 22.28
N SER A 173 30.38 30.40 22.01
CA SER A 173 30.19 31.81 22.39
C SER A 173 28.96 32.46 21.73
N VAL A 174 28.66 32.08 20.48
CA VAL A 174 27.46 32.51 19.75
C VAL A 174 26.23 31.80 20.32
N HIS A 175 26.29 30.49 20.57
CA HIS A 175 25.21 29.76 21.24
C HIS A 175 24.83 30.38 22.59
N LYS A 176 25.82 30.73 23.42
CA LYS A 176 25.58 31.41 24.71
C LYS A 176 24.89 32.75 24.55
N LYS A 177 25.34 33.57 23.59
CA LYS A 177 24.71 34.87 23.30
C LYS A 177 23.26 34.70 22.86
N LEU A 178 22.99 33.72 21.99
CA LEU A 178 21.64 33.41 21.53
C LEU A 178 20.75 32.93 22.66
N LEU A 179 21.20 31.94 23.43
CA LEU A 179 20.43 31.37 24.54
C LEU A 179 20.07 32.44 25.58
N ASN A 180 20.99 33.35 25.90
CA ASN A 180 20.70 34.48 26.79
C ASN A 180 19.65 35.44 26.21
N LYS A 181 19.72 35.76 24.91
CA LYS A 181 18.69 36.58 24.25
C LYS A 181 17.33 35.90 24.24
N PHE A 182 17.28 34.60 23.92
CA PHE A 182 16.05 33.82 23.90
C PHE A 182 15.43 33.68 25.28
N LYS A 183 16.23 33.35 26.30
CA LYS A 183 15.80 33.29 27.71
C LYS A 183 15.21 34.61 28.20
N ALA A 184 15.81 35.74 27.81
CA ALA A 184 15.29 37.07 28.16
C ALA A 184 13.96 37.39 27.47
N ALA A 185 13.77 36.94 26.23
CA ALA A 185 12.54 37.14 25.48
C ALA A 185 11.42 36.16 25.86
N MET A 186 11.76 34.93 26.24
CA MET A 186 10.80 33.85 26.53
C MET A 186 11.37 32.83 27.52
N LYS A 187 10.75 32.75 28.71
CA LYS A 187 11.26 31.97 29.86
C LYS A 187 11.34 30.45 29.66
N ASN A 188 10.59 29.86 28.72
CA ASN A 188 10.46 28.40 28.55
C ASN A 188 10.73 27.91 27.11
N ILE A 189 11.51 28.67 26.33
CA ILE A 189 11.87 28.29 24.97
C ILE A 189 12.74 27.03 24.95
N ASP A 190 12.47 26.11 24.03
CA ASP A 190 13.31 24.94 23.80
C ASP A 190 14.42 25.30 22.82
N TYR A 191 15.61 25.61 23.35
CA TYR A 191 16.75 26.08 22.56
C TYR A 191 17.20 25.06 21.51
N LYS A 192 17.19 23.78 21.86
CA LYS A 192 17.60 22.70 20.95
C LYS A 192 16.67 22.58 19.76
N LYS A 193 15.36 22.80 19.96
CA LYS A 193 14.40 22.84 18.84
C LYS A 193 14.61 24.04 17.93
N VAL A 194 14.95 25.21 18.48
CA VAL A 194 15.29 26.40 17.68
C VAL A 194 16.55 26.16 16.84
N MET A 195 17.56 25.50 17.41
CA MET A 195 18.83 25.22 16.72
C MET A 195 18.82 23.94 15.88
N SER A 196 17.71 23.19 15.84
CA SER A 196 17.59 21.96 15.05
C SER A 196 17.12 22.31 13.64
N PRO A 197 17.93 22.07 12.58
CA PRO A 197 17.53 22.37 11.20
C PRO A 197 16.20 21.73 10.77
N ASP A 198 15.86 20.57 11.35
CA ASP A 198 14.65 19.82 11.02
C ASP A 198 13.40 20.34 11.72
N LEU A 199 13.54 20.85 12.94
CA LEU A 199 12.42 21.24 13.81
C LEU A 199 12.24 22.75 13.93
N SER A 200 13.25 23.55 13.58
CA SER A 200 13.28 25.00 13.81
C SER A 200 12.13 25.73 13.11
N ALA A 201 11.82 25.39 11.85
CA ALA A 201 10.74 26.04 11.09
C ALA A 201 9.36 25.89 11.77
N ILE A 202 9.01 24.67 12.17
CA ILE A 202 7.73 24.36 12.81
C ILE A 202 7.68 25.03 14.18
N TYR A 203 8.73 24.86 14.97
CA TYR A 203 8.77 25.41 16.32
C TYR A 203 8.73 26.95 16.33
N LEU A 204 9.44 27.62 15.41
CA LEU A 204 9.42 29.07 15.26
C LEU A 204 8.04 29.58 14.87
N THR A 205 7.35 28.89 13.96
CA THR A 205 5.97 29.25 13.56
C THR A 205 5.03 29.27 14.76
N ASP A 206 5.18 28.33 15.70
CA ASP A 206 4.34 28.25 16.88
C ASP A 206 4.64 29.35 17.92
N ILE A 207 5.92 29.64 18.17
CA ILE A 207 6.33 30.52 19.29
C ILE A 207 6.42 32.01 18.92
N VAL A 208 6.62 32.34 17.64
CA VAL A 208 6.75 33.72 17.20
C VAL A 208 5.40 34.44 17.34
N ASN A 209 5.45 35.65 17.89
CA ASN A 209 4.30 36.53 18.11
C ASN A 209 4.71 38.01 18.09
N ASP A 210 3.72 38.90 18.19
CA ASP A 210 3.91 40.36 18.14
C ASP A 210 4.97 40.88 19.13
N SER A 211 5.04 40.31 20.34
CA SER A 211 5.95 40.76 21.39
C SER A 211 7.41 40.34 21.16
N ASN A 212 7.67 39.28 20.40
CA ASN A 212 9.00 38.69 20.27
C ASN A 212 9.58 38.67 18.83
N VAL A 213 8.75 38.92 17.81
CA VAL A 213 9.14 38.80 16.39
C VAL A 213 10.38 39.61 16.03
N HIS A 214 10.51 40.83 16.55
CA HIS A 214 11.68 41.69 16.31
C HIS A 214 12.97 41.14 16.90
N MET A 215 12.89 40.46 18.05
CA MET A 215 14.04 39.84 18.69
C MET A 215 14.51 38.65 17.86
N PHE A 216 13.60 37.74 17.47
CA PHE A 216 13.92 36.60 16.61
C PHE A 216 14.48 37.05 15.26
N ALA A 217 13.89 38.07 14.64
CA ALA A 217 14.38 38.62 13.38
C ALA A 217 15.82 39.17 13.49
N LYS A 218 16.18 39.76 14.63
CA LYS A 218 17.54 40.28 14.88
C LYS A 218 18.60 39.18 15.01
N VAL A 219 18.21 37.98 15.40
CA VAL A 219 19.12 36.83 15.59
C VAL A 219 18.95 35.76 14.52
N ALA A 220 18.13 36.00 13.49
CA ALA A 220 17.78 35.03 12.48
C ALA A 220 19.03 34.43 11.79
N SER A 221 20.02 35.29 11.49
CA SER A 221 21.27 34.90 10.82
C SER A 221 22.12 33.89 11.59
N ASP A 222 21.82 33.68 12.88
CA ASP A 222 22.52 32.71 13.74
C ASP A 222 21.66 31.46 14.01
N ILE A 223 20.44 31.38 13.44
CA ILE A 223 19.55 30.22 13.57
C ILE A 223 19.65 29.36 12.30
N PRO A 224 20.00 28.07 12.40
CA PRO A 224 20.15 27.21 11.24
C PRO A 224 18.80 26.75 10.66
N LYS A 225 18.76 26.69 9.33
CA LYS A 225 17.73 26.12 8.47
C LYS A 225 18.25 24.80 7.87
N LYS A 226 17.36 24.02 7.25
CA LYS A 226 17.74 22.87 6.42
C LYS A 226 18.80 23.24 5.37
N ASN A 227 19.64 22.27 5.01
CA ASN A 227 20.72 22.38 4.02
C ASN A 227 21.90 23.30 4.41
N GLY A 228 22.09 23.57 5.71
CA GLY A 228 23.24 24.33 6.20
C GLY A 228 23.18 25.84 5.91
N VAL A 229 21.99 26.35 5.60
CA VAL A 229 21.69 27.78 5.44
C VAL A 229 21.16 28.33 6.77
N PHE A 230 21.24 29.64 7.00
CA PHE A 230 20.68 30.30 8.18
C PHE A 230 19.39 31.06 7.83
N TYR A 231 18.56 31.35 8.83
CA TYR A 231 17.40 32.18 8.61
C TYR A 231 17.77 33.64 8.36
N GLU A 232 16.91 34.33 7.64
CA GLU A 232 16.97 35.78 7.47
C GLU A 232 15.85 36.47 8.27
N PRO A 233 16.01 37.77 8.60
CA PRO A 233 14.95 38.52 9.28
C PRO A 233 13.59 38.42 8.57
N SER A 234 13.61 38.40 7.23
CA SER A 234 12.42 38.25 6.38
C SER A 234 11.64 36.97 6.68
N ASN A 235 12.34 35.83 6.85
CA ASN A 235 11.68 34.54 7.13
C ASN A 235 10.91 34.57 8.46
N ILE A 236 11.45 35.24 9.48
CA ILE A 236 10.80 35.38 10.79
C ILE A 236 9.53 36.24 10.70
N TYR A 237 9.59 37.35 9.97
CA TYR A 237 8.40 38.17 9.72
C TYR A 237 7.37 37.44 8.88
N ARG A 238 7.79 36.57 7.95
CA ARG A 238 6.89 35.71 7.17
C ARG A 238 6.14 34.73 8.06
N PHE A 239 6.82 34.03 8.97
CA PHE A 239 6.17 33.13 9.93
C PHE A 239 5.13 33.89 10.77
N TRP A 240 5.48 35.09 11.26
CA TRP A 240 4.53 35.91 11.99
C TRP A 240 3.35 36.37 11.12
N ALA A 241 3.59 36.81 9.88
CA ALA A 241 2.55 37.25 8.97
C ALA A 241 1.55 36.12 8.63
N GLN A 242 2.06 34.91 8.38
CA GLN A 242 1.25 33.71 8.15
C GLN A 242 0.34 33.40 9.34
N LYS A 243 0.92 33.40 10.55
CA LYS A 243 0.19 33.17 11.80
C LYS A 243 -0.83 34.27 12.08
N TYR A 244 -0.41 35.52 12.03
CA TYR A 244 -1.26 36.68 12.30
C TYR A 244 -2.45 36.73 11.32
N PHE A 245 -2.24 36.44 10.03
CA PHE A 245 -3.34 36.44 9.07
C PHE A 245 -4.48 35.51 9.49
N PHE A 246 -4.20 34.24 9.82
CA PHE A 246 -5.25 33.28 10.17
C PHE A 246 -5.69 33.32 11.64
N GLU A 247 -4.76 33.49 12.59
CA GLU A 247 -5.02 33.35 14.03
C GLU A 247 -5.25 34.69 14.73
N GLY A 248 -4.77 35.80 14.15
CA GLY A 248 -4.81 37.10 14.79
C GLY A 248 -3.58 37.39 15.66
N ASN A 249 -3.57 38.56 16.30
CA ASN A 249 -2.45 39.04 17.11
C ASN A 249 -2.45 38.50 18.55
N ALA A 250 -3.57 37.92 18.98
CA ALA A 250 -3.76 37.37 20.31
C ALA A 250 -4.51 36.02 20.23
N PRO A 251 -4.38 35.14 21.24
CA PRO A 251 -5.03 33.82 21.24
C PRO A 251 -6.56 33.86 21.09
N ASN A 252 -7.19 34.96 21.51
CA ASN A 252 -8.64 35.16 21.47
C ASN A 252 -9.10 36.11 20.34
N SER A 253 -8.24 36.37 19.35
CA SER A 253 -8.62 37.21 18.22
C SER A 253 -9.79 36.57 17.46
N LYS A 254 -10.81 37.39 17.14
CA LYS A 254 -11.95 36.95 16.32
C LYS A 254 -11.44 36.43 14.97
N ILE A 255 -11.83 35.23 14.59
CA ILE A 255 -11.55 34.67 13.26
C ILE A 255 -12.50 35.36 12.26
N PRO A 256 -11.97 35.97 11.18
CA PRO A 256 -12.82 36.60 10.16
C PRO A 256 -13.75 35.57 9.48
N THR A 257 -15.00 35.94 9.25
CA THR A 257 -15.99 35.10 8.55
C THR A 257 -16.52 35.74 7.27
N THR A 258 -16.36 37.05 7.10
CA THR A 258 -16.82 37.77 5.90
C THR A 258 -15.65 38.30 5.08
N LYS A 259 -15.88 38.55 3.77
CA LYS A 259 -14.89 39.19 2.88
C LYS A 259 -14.30 40.47 3.50
N SER A 260 -15.15 41.35 4.02
CA SER A 260 -14.72 42.63 4.61
C SER A 260 -13.80 42.43 5.82
N GLU A 261 -14.10 41.47 6.69
CA GLU A 261 -13.26 41.16 7.86
C GLU A 261 -11.90 40.56 7.45
N TRP A 262 -11.86 39.72 6.41
CA TRP A 262 -10.61 39.19 5.85
C TRP A 262 -9.75 40.29 5.22
N LEU A 263 -10.37 41.24 4.51
CA LEU A 263 -9.66 42.39 3.96
C LEU A 263 -9.11 43.31 5.05
N HIS A 264 -9.86 43.55 6.12
CA HIS A 264 -9.39 44.29 7.29
C HIS A 264 -8.24 43.55 8.01
N ARG A 265 -8.30 42.22 8.10
CA ARG A 265 -7.22 41.38 8.64
C ARG A 265 -5.95 41.51 7.79
N TYR A 266 -6.08 41.45 6.47
CA TYR A 266 -4.97 41.71 5.55
C TYR A 266 -4.37 43.11 5.74
N GLU A 267 -5.20 44.15 5.84
CA GLU A 267 -4.74 45.52 6.08
C GLU A 267 -3.96 45.63 7.39
N SER A 268 -4.40 44.93 8.43
CA SER A 268 -3.75 44.90 9.75
C SER A 268 -2.36 44.24 9.71
N CYS A 269 -2.15 43.23 8.85
CA CYS A 269 -0.84 42.57 8.70
C CYS A 269 0.01 43.16 7.54
N SER A 270 -0.54 44.03 6.70
CA SER A 270 0.12 44.58 5.50
C SER A 270 1.44 45.31 5.79
N ASN A 271 1.56 45.92 6.98
CA ASN A 271 2.80 46.56 7.42
C ASN A 271 3.98 45.59 7.53
N LEU A 272 3.73 44.29 7.76
CA LEU A 272 4.77 43.27 7.82
C LEU A 272 5.41 43.02 6.45
N LEU A 273 4.68 43.25 5.34
CA LEU A 273 5.19 43.11 3.98
C LEU A 273 6.41 44.01 3.72
N GLN A 274 6.48 45.17 4.40
CA GLN A 274 7.63 46.08 4.28
C GLN A 274 8.94 45.47 4.76
N ARG A 275 8.87 44.41 5.57
CA ARG A 275 10.01 43.70 6.18
C ARG A 275 10.33 42.38 5.48
N LEU A 276 9.62 42.05 4.41
CA LEU A 276 9.83 40.84 3.63
C LEU A 276 10.64 41.14 2.37
N ASP A 277 11.45 40.16 1.97
CA ASP A 277 12.07 40.10 0.66
C ASP A 277 11.07 39.57 -0.42
N PRO A 278 11.40 39.66 -1.71
CA PRO A 278 10.52 39.22 -2.79
C PRO A 278 10.11 37.73 -2.69
N ALA A 279 11.03 36.85 -2.31
CA ALA A 279 10.79 35.41 -2.24
C ALA A 279 9.83 35.05 -1.08
N ASP A 280 10.03 35.66 0.08
CA ASP A 280 9.17 35.48 1.25
C ASP A 280 7.78 36.07 1.07
N VAL A 281 7.62 37.12 0.24
CA VAL A 281 6.29 37.60 -0.17
C VAL A 281 5.56 36.55 -1.00
N LEU A 282 6.25 35.89 -1.95
CA LEU A 282 5.65 34.81 -2.75
C LEU A 282 5.26 33.62 -1.85
N GLU A 283 6.12 33.21 -0.92
CA GLU A 283 5.80 32.14 0.04
C GLU A 283 4.63 32.52 0.96
N LEU A 284 4.56 33.78 1.42
CA LEU A 284 3.42 34.28 2.18
C LEU A 284 2.12 34.16 1.40
N VAL A 285 2.10 34.62 0.13
CA VAL A 285 0.92 34.55 -0.73
C VAL A 285 0.50 33.10 -0.96
N ASN A 286 1.44 32.21 -1.28
CA ASN A 286 1.15 30.79 -1.41
C ASN A 286 0.45 30.23 -0.15
N TYR A 287 0.90 30.62 1.04
CA TYR A 287 0.31 30.16 2.29
C TYR A 287 -1.06 30.76 2.60
N ILE A 288 -1.24 32.08 2.43
CA ILE A 288 -2.49 32.75 2.83
C ILE A 288 -3.60 32.69 1.77
N ILE A 289 -3.26 32.35 0.52
CA ILE A 289 -4.20 32.33 -0.62
C ILE A 289 -4.44 30.92 -1.16
N PHE A 290 -3.39 30.08 -1.27
CA PHE A 290 -3.45 28.79 -1.96
C PHE A 290 -3.18 27.61 -1.02
N SER A 291 -3.53 27.76 0.26
CA SER A 291 -3.55 26.66 1.22
C SER A 291 -4.97 26.14 1.44
N GLU A 292 -5.10 24.92 1.96
CA GLU A 292 -6.41 24.36 2.33
C GLU A 292 -7.17 25.26 3.31
N LYS A 293 -6.46 25.85 4.28
CA LYS A 293 -7.04 26.81 5.22
C LYS A 293 -7.61 28.04 4.51
N ALA A 294 -6.98 28.52 3.45
CA ALA A 294 -7.47 29.64 2.66
C ALA A 294 -8.69 29.25 1.83
N PHE A 295 -8.65 28.08 1.18
CA PHE A 295 -9.76 27.51 0.41
C PHE A 295 -11.04 27.37 1.26
N GLU A 296 -10.92 26.84 2.48
CA GLU A 296 -12.06 26.60 3.37
C GLU A 296 -12.65 27.88 3.97
N LYS A 297 -11.82 28.91 4.22
CA LYS A 297 -12.22 30.09 4.99
C LYS A 297 -12.52 31.33 4.14
N MET A 298 -12.09 31.36 2.89
CA MET A 298 -12.14 32.57 2.05
C MET A 298 -12.69 32.28 0.66
N SER A 299 -13.57 33.17 0.18
CA SER A 299 -14.04 33.14 -1.20
C SER A 299 -12.91 33.46 -2.20
N VAL A 300 -13.06 32.97 -3.44
CA VAL A 300 -12.15 33.26 -4.58
C VAL A 300 -11.99 34.77 -4.76
N ASP A 301 -13.09 35.52 -4.76
CA ASP A 301 -13.12 36.97 -4.91
C ASP A 301 -12.36 37.70 -3.77
N CYS A 302 -12.47 37.22 -2.51
CA CYS A 302 -11.67 37.77 -1.42
C CYS A 302 -10.17 37.51 -1.59
N ARG A 303 -9.81 36.29 -2.01
CA ARG A 303 -8.42 35.91 -2.32
C ARG A 303 -7.85 36.75 -3.45
N SER A 304 -8.64 36.95 -4.50
CA SER A 304 -8.34 37.77 -5.68
C SER A 304 -8.00 39.22 -5.31
N ASP A 305 -8.82 39.85 -4.47
CA ASP A 305 -8.59 41.21 -4.00
C ASP A 305 -7.30 41.37 -3.18
N ILE A 306 -6.96 40.40 -2.33
CA ILE A 306 -5.73 40.42 -1.55
C ILE A 306 -4.52 40.31 -2.47
N VAL A 307 -4.52 39.36 -3.42
CA VAL A 307 -3.42 39.21 -4.40
C VAL A 307 -3.22 40.49 -5.22
N LYS A 308 -4.29 41.13 -5.71
CA LYS A 308 -4.22 42.42 -6.41
C LYS A 308 -3.52 43.51 -5.59
N ARG A 309 -3.83 43.60 -4.28
CA ARG A 309 -3.21 44.57 -3.37
C ARG A 309 -1.71 44.28 -3.19
N ILE A 310 -1.31 43.01 -3.09
CA ILE A 310 0.09 42.61 -2.95
C ILE A 310 0.86 42.85 -4.26
N ILE A 311 0.26 42.59 -5.43
CA ILE A 311 0.86 42.95 -6.74
C ILE A 311 1.17 44.45 -6.80
N LYS A 312 0.23 45.29 -6.38
CA LYS A 312 0.42 46.75 -6.34
C LYS A 312 1.58 47.14 -5.42
N PHE A 313 1.70 46.45 -4.26
CA PHE A 313 2.82 46.63 -3.35
C PHE A 313 4.17 46.26 -3.99
N CYS A 314 4.29 45.10 -4.63
CA CYS A 314 5.52 44.65 -5.28
C CYS A 314 5.95 45.59 -6.43
N ARG A 315 4.99 46.03 -7.27
CA ARG A 315 5.26 47.03 -8.32
C ARG A 315 5.73 48.36 -7.73
N GLY A 316 5.14 48.77 -6.61
CA GLY A 316 5.58 49.95 -5.86
C GLY A 316 7.02 49.83 -5.36
N LYS A 317 7.38 48.68 -4.78
CA LYS A 317 8.75 48.37 -4.31
C LYS A 317 9.76 48.37 -5.44
N SER A 318 9.45 47.74 -6.57
CA SER A 318 10.29 47.75 -7.77
C SER A 318 10.58 49.20 -8.22
N SER A 319 9.55 50.06 -8.28
CA SER A 319 9.72 51.48 -8.65
C SER A 319 10.57 52.29 -7.66
N MET A 320 10.53 51.96 -6.36
CA MET A 320 11.34 52.63 -5.33
C MET A 320 12.83 52.25 -5.38
N HIS A 321 13.15 51.03 -5.84
CA HIS A 321 14.50 50.49 -5.87
C HIS A 321 15.20 50.62 -7.23
N LYS A 322 14.76 51.54 -8.11
CA LYS A 322 15.35 51.74 -9.46
C LYS A 322 16.88 51.93 -9.46
N SER A 323 17.47 52.41 -8.37
CA SER A 323 18.92 52.54 -8.22
C SER A 323 19.64 51.21 -7.96
N ASN A 324 18.97 50.22 -7.37
CA ASN A 324 19.47 48.86 -7.20
C ASN A 324 18.76 47.95 -8.21
N ILE A 325 19.38 47.81 -9.38
CA ILE A 325 18.80 47.10 -10.54
C ILE A 325 18.43 45.66 -10.19
N LEU A 326 19.28 44.94 -9.44
CA LEU A 326 19.03 43.55 -9.06
C LEU A 326 17.76 43.43 -8.22
N LEU A 327 17.70 44.15 -7.10
CA LEU A 327 16.55 44.12 -6.21
C LEU A 327 15.27 44.63 -6.90
N SER A 328 15.39 45.65 -7.74
CA SER A 328 14.27 46.15 -8.56
C SER A 328 13.72 45.07 -9.50
N THR A 329 14.60 44.24 -10.06
CA THR A 329 14.25 43.14 -10.96
C THR A 329 13.57 42.02 -10.19
N GLU A 330 14.11 41.60 -9.04
CA GLU A 330 13.50 40.57 -8.17
C GLU A 330 12.07 40.96 -7.74
N TRP A 331 11.83 42.22 -7.36
CA TRP A 331 10.47 42.71 -7.06
C TRP A 331 9.54 42.72 -8.27
N SER A 332 10.07 42.98 -9.47
CA SER A 332 9.31 42.93 -10.72
C SER A 332 8.95 41.50 -11.10
N GLU A 333 9.88 40.55 -10.96
CA GLU A 333 9.65 39.13 -11.16
C GLU A 333 8.62 38.59 -10.17
N ALA A 334 8.74 38.92 -8.88
CA ALA A 334 7.74 38.57 -7.89
C ALA A 334 6.35 39.13 -8.26
N ALA A 335 6.27 40.39 -8.72
CA ALA A 335 5.01 40.95 -9.20
C ALA A 335 4.47 40.19 -10.43
N SER A 336 5.33 39.70 -11.32
CA SER A 336 4.95 38.87 -12.49
C SER A 336 4.39 37.52 -12.06
N SER A 337 5.08 36.80 -11.17
CA SER A 337 4.61 35.53 -10.60
C SER A 337 3.27 35.69 -9.89
N LEU A 338 3.08 36.78 -9.13
CA LEU A 338 1.79 37.08 -8.50
C LEU A 338 0.69 37.37 -9.52
N ASN A 339 1.00 37.97 -10.68
CA ASN A 339 0.01 38.12 -11.76
C ASN A 339 -0.41 36.76 -12.32
N ALA A 340 0.51 35.82 -12.48
CA ALA A 340 0.17 34.46 -12.91
C ALA A 340 -0.77 33.76 -11.90
N LEU A 341 -0.48 33.88 -10.60
CA LEU A 341 -1.37 33.40 -9.53
C LEU A 341 -2.73 34.11 -9.53
N HIS A 342 -2.76 35.41 -9.82
CA HIS A 342 -4.00 36.15 -9.94
C HIS A 342 -4.83 35.70 -11.13
N LEU A 343 -4.22 35.47 -12.30
CA LEU A 343 -4.88 34.90 -13.47
C LEU A 343 -5.50 33.54 -13.16
N HIS A 344 -4.82 32.70 -12.37
CA HIS A 344 -5.40 31.46 -11.90
C HIS A 344 -6.67 31.68 -11.06
N LEU A 345 -6.67 32.63 -10.11
CA LEU A 345 -7.88 32.97 -9.35
C LEU A 345 -9.01 33.49 -10.25
N GLN A 346 -8.70 34.22 -11.32
CA GLN A 346 -9.72 34.64 -12.29
C GLN A 346 -10.31 33.46 -13.06
N ARG A 347 -9.52 32.41 -13.35
CA ARG A 347 -10.06 31.18 -13.96
C ARG A 347 -11.05 30.48 -13.02
N LEU A 348 -10.82 30.49 -11.72
CA LEU A 348 -11.75 29.93 -10.72
C LEU A 348 -13.09 30.67 -10.65
N GLU A 349 -13.20 31.86 -11.24
CA GLU A 349 -14.45 32.63 -11.37
C GLU A 349 -15.22 32.26 -12.65
N ASP A 350 -14.69 31.37 -13.50
CA ASP A 350 -15.39 30.85 -14.68
C ASP A 350 -16.69 30.14 -14.27
N GLU A 351 -17.77 30.42 -14.99
CA GLU A 351 -19.11 29.90 -14.68
C GLU A 351 -19.15 28.37 -14.64
N THR A 352 -18.37 27.70 -15.49
CA THR A 352 -18.30 26.23 -15.53
C THR A 352 -17.67 25.65 -14.27
N LEU A 353 -16.54 26.20 -13.81
CA LEU A 353 -15.90 25.77 -12.55
C LEU A 353 -16.77 26.07 -11.32
N VAL A 354 -17.50 27.19 -11.34
CA VAL A 354 -18.44 27.52 -10.26
C VAL A 354 -19.54 26.46 -10.19
N GLN A 355 -20.12 26.06 -11.32
CA GLN A 355 -21.12 25.00 -11.38
C GLN A 355 -20.56 23.65 -10.91
N LEU A 356 -19.34 23.28 -11.33
CA LEU A 356 -18.68 22.04 -10.90
C LEU A 356 -18.45 22.02 -9.37
N ARG A 357 -18.06 23.14 -8.78
CA ARG A 357 -17.87 23.25 -7.32
C ARG A 357 -19.18 23.05 -6.54
N ASP A 358 -20.30 23.46 -7.14
CA ASP A 358 -21.64 23.33 -6.55
C ASP A 358 -22.30 21.98 -6.87
N SER A 359 -21.60 21.07 -7.57
CA SER A 359 -22.06 19.70 -7.87
C SER A 359 -22.44 18.93 -6.60
N PHE A 360 -23.32 17.93 -6.71
CA PHE A 360 -23.61 17.01 -5.61
C PHE A 360 -22.57 15.89 -5.47
N ASP A 361 -21.78 15.65 -6.50
CA ASP A 361 -20.77 14.60 -6.49
C ASP A 361 -19.56 15.00 -5.62
N PRO A 362 -19.24 14.24 -4.55
CA PRO A 362 -18.09 14.52 -3.71
C PRO A 362 -16.75 14.43 -4.47
N LYS A 363 -16.61 13.58 -5.50
CA LYS A 363 -15.38 13.47 -6.29
C LYS A 363 -15.10 14.76 -7.07
N VAL A 364 -16.13 15.31 -7.73
CA VAL A 364 -16.02 16.58 -8.46
C VAL A 364 -15.59 17.72 -7.54
N LYS A 365 -16.10 17.77 -6.30
CA LYS A 365 -15.64 18.77 -5.31
C LYS A 365 -14.17 18.62 -4.95
N VAL A 366 -13.68 17.39 -4.83
CA VAL A 366 -12.26 17.11 -4.59
C VAL A 366 -11.42 17.58 -5.78
N TYR A 367 -11.86 17.30 -7.02
CA TYR A 367 -11.18 17.78 -8.22
C TYR A 367 -11.15 19.30 -8.30
N CYS A 368 -12.24 20.00 -7.98
CA CYS A 368 -12.26 21.47 -7.91
C CYS A 368 -11.31 22.01 -6.84
N LYS A 369 -11.22 21.35 -5.67
CA LYS A 369 -10.26 21.72 -4.62
C LYS A 369 -8.82 21.54 -5.11
N GLU A 370 -8.50 20.43 -5.77
CA GLU A 370 -7.17 20.18 -6.33
C GLU A 370 -6.82 21.15 -7.45
N PHE A 371 -7.80 21.49 -8.30
CA PHE A 371 -7.64 22.49 -9.34
C PHE A 371 -7.29 23.85 -8.73
N ASP A 372 -7.97 24.30 -7.68
CA ASP A 372 -7.67 25.55 -6.97
C ASP A 372 -6.25 25.54 -6.37
N LEU A 373 -5.87 24.44 -5.70
CA LEU A 373 -4.56 24.30 -5.07
C LEU A 373 -3.42 24.05 -6.08
N SER A 374 -3.75 23.75 -7.35
CA SER A 374 -2.77 23.57 -8.42
C SER A 374 -2.04 24.88 -8.75
N LYS A 375 -2.70 26.03 -8.59
CA LYS A 375 -2.18 27.35 -8.99
C LYS A 375 -1.85 27.45 -10.48
N SER A 376 -2.56 26.69 -11.32
CA SER A 376 -2.26 26.53 -12.75
C SER A 376 -0.87 25.95 -13.03
N ASP A 377 -0.34 25.17 -12.10
CA ASP A 377 0.86 24.36 -12.32
C ASP A 377 0.54 23.22 -13.31
N ILE A 378 1.32 23.13 -14.38
CA ILE A 378 1.05 22.23 -15.50
C ILE A 378 1.07 20.78 -15.03
N GLU A 379 2.11 20.35 -14.30
CA GLU A 379 2.25 18.96 -13.85
C GLU A 379 1.11 18.55 -12.92
N LYS A 380 0.72 19.43 -11.99
CA LYS A 380 -0.40 19.16 -11.09
C LYS A 380 -1.74 19.07 -11.81
N LEU A 381 -1.98 19.93 -12.80
CA LEU A 381 -3.18 19.88 -13.62
C LEU A 381 -3.22 18.60 -14.47
N GLN A 382 -2.11 18.23 -15.08
CA GLN A 382 -1.98 16.96 -15.81
C GLN A 382 -2.24 15.75 -14.91
N CYS A 383 -1.73 15.75 -13.68
CA CYS A 383 -2.03 14.72 -12.69
C CYS A 383 -3.53 14.70 -12.32
N LEU A 384 -4.15 15.86 -12.15
CA LEU A 384 -5.59 15.96 -11.89
C LEU A 384 -6.43 15.40 -13.05
N LEU A 385 -6.10 15.76 -14.30
CA LEU A 385 -6.81 15.28 -15.48
C LEU A 385 -6.68 13.77 -15.64
N ALA A 386 -5.48 13.21 -15.46
CA ALA A 386 -5.28 11.76 -15.46
C ALA A 386 -6.06 11.09 -14.32
N ARG A 387 -6.13 11.72 -13.14
CA ARG A 387 -6.89 11.20 -12.00
C ARG A 387 -8.39 11.12 -12.27
N ILE A 388 -8.97 12.11 -12.97
CA ILE A 388 -10.37 12.09 -13.39
C ILE A 388 -10.67 10.82 -14.19
N VAL A 389 -9.77 10.46 -15.12
CA VAL A 389 -9.89 9.23 -15.93
C VAL A 389 -9.73 7.97 -15.06
N LEU A 390 -8.74 7.95 -14.16
CA LEU A 390 -8.44 6.79 -13.30
C LEU A 390 -9.56 6.42 -12.33
N GLU A 391 -10.27 7.40 -11.78
CA GLU A 391 -11.32 7.19 -10.76
C GLU A 391 -12.72 6.89 -11.35
N GLY A 392 -12.81 6.79 -12.67
CA GLY A 392 -14.03 6.56 -13.43
C GLY A 392 -14.08 7.50 -14.64
N PRO A 393 -13.78 7.01 -15.87
CA PRO A 393 -13.75 7.85 -17.05
C PRO A 393 -15.12 8.47 -17.33
N ASP A 394 -15.11 9.80 -17.47
CA ASP A 394 -16.23 10.62 -17.91
C ASP A 394 -15.66 11.68 -18.87
N LEU A 395 -15.86 11.45 -20.17
CA LEU A 395 -15.28 12.27 -21.23
C LEU A 395 -15.79 13.71 -21.21
N ASP A 396 -17.06 13.94 -20.86
CA ASP A 396 -17.65 15.28 -20.81
C ASP A 396 -17.13 16.06 -19.60
N LEU A 397 -17.02 15.41 -18.45
CA LEU A 397 -16.39 16.00 -17.27
C LEU A 397 -14.93 16.35 -17.55
N LEU A 398 -14.18 15.44 -18.19
CA LEU A 398 -12.78 15.66 -18.56
C LEU A 398 -12.64 16.86 -19.51
N LYS A 399 -13.44 16.92 -20.58
CA LYS A 399 -13.46 18.07 -21.51
C LYS A 399 -13.76 19.38 -20.79
N THR A 400 -14.70 19.36 -19.85
CA THR A 400 -15.06 20.54 -19.05
C THR A 400 -13.88 21.02 -18.20
N PHE A 401 -13.13 20.12 -17.55
CA PHE A 401 -11.93 20.51 -16.82
C PHE A 401 -10.80 20.99 -17.74
N ILE A 402 -10.62 20.36 -18.92
CA ILE A 402 -9.64 20.79 -19.92
C ILE A 402 -9.95 22.21 -20.43
N SER A 403 -11.22 22.53 -20.70
CA SER A 403 -11.60 23.88 -21.17
C SER A 403 -11.33 24.98 -20.14
N CYS A 404 -11.23 24.62 -18.86
CA CYS A 404 -10.88 25.55 -17.78
C CYS A 404 -9.37 25.71 -17.58
N CYS A 405 -8.57 24.80 -18.15
CA CYS A 405 -7.12 24.82 -17.99
C CYS A 405 -6.45 25.96 -18.77
N PRO A 406 -5.25 26.41 -18.36
CA PRO A 406 -4.43 27.30 -19.16
C PRO A 406 -4.07 26.64 -20.51
N SER A 407 -4.08 27.40 -21.61
CA SER A 407 -3.73 26.92 -22.95
C SER A 407 -2.34 26.28 -23.05
N GLU A 408 -1.44 26.67 -22.15
CA GLU A 408 -0.07 26.17 -22.02
C GLU A 408 0.00 24.69 -21.64
N ILE A 409 -1.09 24.10 -21.12
CA ILE A 409 -1.14 22.66 -20.84
C ILE A 409 -1.02 21.83 -22.11
N GLY A 410 -1.58 22.33 -23.24
CA GLY A 410 -1.54 21.67 -24.54
C GLY A 410 -2.13 20.25 -24.57
N TRP A 411 -2.95 19.89 -23.58
CA TRP A 411 -3.56 18.57 -23.47
C TRP A 411 -4.94 18.54 -24.11
N GLU A 412 -5.17 17.48 -24.89
CA GLU A 412 -6.48 17.02 -25.33
C GLU A 412 -6.96 15.88 -24.41
N PRO A 413 -8.24 15.48 -24.47
CA PRO A 413 -8.72 14.33 -23.70
C PRO A 413 -7.85 13.08 -23.89
N SER A 414 -7.37 12.88 -25.11
CA SER A 414 -6.46 11.80 -25.51
C SER A 414 -5.23 11.65 -24.62
N ASP A 415 -4.57 12.77 -24.33
CA ASP A 415 -3.36 12.79 -23.52
C ASP A 415 -3.62 12.34 -22.08
N ALA A 416 -4.77 12.72 -21.52
CA ALA A 416 -5.16 12.30 -20.17
C ALA A 416 -5.44 10.79 -20.10
N TYR A 417 -6.07 10.22 -21.13
CA TYR A 417 -6.30 8.78 -21.23
C TYR A 417 -4.98 8.00 -21.35
N MET A 418 -4.07 8.45 -22.22
CA MET A 418 -2.75 7.82 -22.35
C MET A 418 -1.95 7.92 -21.06
N LYS A 419 -1.95 9.09 -20.41
CA LYS A 419 -1.30 9.24 -19.12
C LYS A 419 -1.88 8.32 -18.06
N ALA A 420 -3.19 8.12 -18.03
CA ALA A 420 -3.84 7.20 -17.11
C ALA A 420 -3.40 5.75 -17.34
N ILE A 421 -3.30 5.30 -18.61
CA ILE A 421 -2.79 3.97 -18.97
C ILE A 421 -1.33 3.80 -18.51
N ASP A 422 -0.45 4.77 -18.79
CA ASP A 422 0.94 4.75 -18.34
C ASP A 422 1.04 4.62 -16.82
N VAL A 423 0.24 5.40 -16.09
CA VAL A 423 0.20 5.37 -14.62
C VAL A 423 -0.27 4.02 -14.10
N ILE A 424 -1.24 3.38 -14.75
CA ILE A 424 -1.69 2.02 -14.40
C ILE A 424 -0.57 1.01 -14.63
N CYS A 425 0.09 1.05 -15.78
CA CYS A 425 1.22 0.17 -16.11
C CYS A 425 2.33 0.29 -15.07
N GLU A 426 2.76 1.51 -14.76
CA GLU A 426 3.77 1.76 -13.72
C GLU A 426 3.33 1.30 -12.34
N GLN A 427 2.06 1.50 -11.97
CA GLN A 427 1.52 1.05 -10.69
C GLN A 427 1.52 -0.48 -10.57
N ILE A 428 1.27 -1.21 -11.66
CA ILE A 428 1.31 -2.67 -11.67
C ILE A 428 2.75 -3.18 -11.55
N LYS A 429 3.73 -2.54 -12.22
CA LYS A 429 5.16 -2.90 -12.11
C LYS A 429 5.74 -2.56 -10.74
N HIS A 430 5.34 -1.42 -10.17
CA HIS A 430 5.91 -0.89 -8.93
C HIS A 430 4.82 -0.56 -7.89
N PRO A 431 4.20 -1.57 -7.24
CA PRO A 431 3.05 -1.36 -6.34
C PRO A 431 3.33 -0.43 -5.15
N LEU A 432 4.59 -0.35 -4.69
CA LEU A 432 5.01 0.46 -3.54
C LEU A 432 5.23 1.95 -3.87
N ASN A 433 5.33 2.31 -5.15
CA ASN A 433 5.70 3.66 -5.61
C ASN A 433 4.48 4.45 -6.13
N SER A 434 3.32 4.30 -5.50
CA SER A 434 2.11 4.96 -5.98
C SER A 434 2.09 6.47 -5.69
N SER A 435 2.23 7.29 -6.74
CA SER A 435 1.98 8.73 -6.68
C SER A 435 0.49 9.07 -6.57
N PHE A 436 -0.40 8.15 -6.95
CA PHE A 436 -1.85 8.39 -7.04
C PHE A 436 -2.59 7.67 -5.92
N THR A 437 -3.30 8.43 -5.08
CA THR A 437 -4.01 7.87 -3.92
C THR A 437 -5.23 7.02 -4.27
N CYS A 438 -5.77 7.13 -5.49
CA CYS A 438 -6.94 6.40 -5.97
C CYS A 438 -6.76 4.87 -5.96
N PHE A 439 -5.52 4.38 -6.15
CA PHE A 439 -5.23 2.95 -6.15
C PHE A 439 -5.32 2.28 -4.76
N LYS A 440 -5.61 3.05 -3.71
CA LYS A 440 -6.00 2.50 -2.40
C LYS A 440 -7.42 1.93 -2.40
N GLU A 441 -8.27 2.45 -3.27
CA GLU A 441 -9.70 2.10 -3.34
C GLU A 441 -10.03 1.29 -4.60
N ILE A 442 -9.33 1.55 -5.71
CA ILE A 442 -9.60 0.94 -7.02
C ILE A 442 -8.41 0.07 -7.44
N SER A 443 -8.68 -1.15 -7.87
CA SER A 443 -7.63 -2.02 -8.45
C SER A 443 -7.14 -1.45 -9.79
N PRO A 444 -5.82 -1.43 -10.08
CA PRO A 444 -5.31 -0.95 -11.37
C PRO A 444 -5.93 -1.63 -12.59
N ILE A 445 -6.24 -2.93 -12.48
CA ILE A 445 -6.89 -3.70 -13.56
C ILE A 445 -8.36 -3.26 -13.74
N GLN A 446 -9.06 -2.93 -12.65
CA GLN A 446 -10.43 -2.41 -12.72
C GLN A 446 -10.47 -1.01 -13.35
N ALA A 447 -9.50 -0.15 -13.01
CA ALA A 447 -9.37 1.15 -13.65
C ALA A 447 -9.10 1.00 -15.16
N LEU A 448 -8.21 0.08 -15.54
CA LEU A 448 -7.94 -0.22 -16.95
C LEU A 448 -9.19 -0.74 -17.68
N GLU A 449 -9.95 -1.64 -17.05
CA GLU A 449 -11.20 -2.15 -17.62
C GLU A 449 -12.21 -1.02 -17.87
N ALA A 450 -12.39 -0.13 -16.90
CA ALA A 450 -13.29 1.01 -17.05
C ALA A 450 -12.85 1.93 -18.20
N ILE A 451 -11.55 2.21 -18.31
CA ILE A 451 -10.96 3.02 -19.38
C ILE A 451 -11.20 2.39 -20.75
N LEU A 452 -10.87 1.10 -20.93
CA LEU A 452 -11.04 0.41 -22.20
C LEU A 452 -12.52 0.33 -22.60
N GLN A 453 -13.42 0.10 -21.64
CA GLN A 453 -14.86 0.11 -21.91
C GLN A 453 -15.36 1.50 -22.33
N ASP A 454 -14.85 2.58 -21.75
CA ASP A 454 -15.24 3.93 -22.15
C ASP A 454 -14.70 4.28 -23.53
N MET A 455 -13.48 3.87 -23.87
CA MET A 455 -12.92 3.99 -25.22
C MET A 455 -13.80 3.29 -26.27
N THR A 456 -14.27 2.06 -26.00
CA THR A 456 -15.20 1.37 -26.91
C THR A 456 -16.54 2.10 -27.06
N LYS A 457 -17.03 2.77 -26.01
CA LYS A 457 -18.27 3.55 -26.07
C LYS A 457 -18.10 4.85 -26.85
N GLN A 458 -16.94 5.51 -26.70
CA GLN A 458 -16.62 6.81 -27.27
C GLN A 458 -15.72 6.70 -28.51
N GLN A 459 -15.97 5.68 -29.35
CA GLN A 459 -15.12 5.34 -30.49
C GLN A 459 -14.84 6.52 -31.42
N GLU A 460 -15.81 7.38 -31.71
CA GLU A 460 -15.63 8.49 -32.67
C GLU A 460 -14.58 9.52 -32.20
N GLU A 461 -14.49 9.76 -30.90
CA GLU A 461 -13.58 10.77 -30.34
C GLU A 461 -12.23 10.21 -29.89
N LEU A 462 -12.18 8.93 -29.51
CA LEU A 462 -10.98 8.29 -28.98
C LEU A 462 -10.30 7.31 -29.96
N MET A 463 -10.82 7.15 -31.19
CA MET A 463 -10.30 6.21 -32.21
C MET A 463 -8.78 6.32 -32.45
N MET A 464 -8.24 7.54 -32.45
CA MET A 464 -6.82 7.77 -32.75
C MET A 464 -5.88 7.21 -31.68
N ILE A 465 -6.39 6.96 -30.48
CA ILE A 465 -5.62 6.54 -29.32
C ILE A 465 -5.70 5.04 -29.12
N GLU A 466 -6.75 4.38 -29.61
CA GLU A 466 -6.95 2.93 -29.46
C GLU A 466 -5.71 2.15 -29.92
N GLY A 467 -5.11 2.53 -31.05
CA GLY A 467 -3.87 1.94 -31.54
C GLY A 467 -2.68 2.12 -30.60
N MET A 468 -2.46 3.34 -30.10
CA MET A 468 -1.35 3.65 -29.18
C MET A 468 -1.52 2.96 -27.82
N ALA A 469 -2.75 2.98 -27.28
CA ALA A 469 -3.09 2.26 -26.05
C ALA A 469 -2.83 0.76 -26.19
N THR A 470 -3.20 0.20 -27.34
CA THR A 470 -2.93 -1.21 -27.67
C THR A 470 -1.43 -1.48 -27.73
N GLU A 471 -0.64 -0.64 -28.40
CA GLU A 471 0.82 -0.75 -28.45
C GLU A 471 1.47 -0.75 -27.05
N ILE A 472 1.08 0.18 -26.17
CA ILE A 472 1.62 0.26 -24.81
C ILE A 472 1.25 -0.99 -23.98
N LEU A 473 -0.01 -1.41 -24.03
CA LEU A 473 -0.48 -2.59 -23.31
C LEU A 473 0.15 -3.88 -23.87
N ASN A 474 0.45 -3.90 -25.16
CA ASN A 474 1.16 -4.99 -25.83
C ASN A 474 2.60 -5.09 -25.34
N GLU A 475 3.36 -3.99 -25.35
CA GLU A 475 4.73 -3.94 -24.78
C GLU A 475 4.73 -4.37 -23.31
N PHE A 476 3.73 -3.92 -22.55
CA PHE A 476 3.54 -4.29 -21.15
C PHE A 476 3.34 -5.81 -20.96
N CYS A 477 2.57 -6.46 -21.84
CA CYS A 477 2.31 -7.90 -21.76
C CYS A 477 3.51 -8.78 -22.15
N GLN A 478 4.53 -8.20 -22.78
CA GLN A 478 5.79 -8.89 -23.08
C GLN A 478 6.84 -8.73 -21.97
N ASP A 479 6.60 -7.83 -21.01
CA ASP A 479 7.55 -7.56 -19.94
C ASP A 479 7.73 -8.78 -19.01
N SER A 480 8.97 -9.29 -18.97
CA SER A 480 9.34 -10.44 -18.14
C SER A 480 9.32 -10.15 -16.63
N GLU A 481 9.40 -8.88 -16.22
CA GLU A 481 9.33 -8.47 -14.81
C GLU A 481 7.91 -8.56 -14.25
N VAL A 482 6.90 -8.55 -15.13
CA VAL A 482 5.48 -8.62 -14.73
C VAL A 482 5.06 -10.09 -14.54
N PRO A 483 4.35 -10.43 -13.44
CA PRO A 483 3.84 -11.79 -13.23
C PRO A 483 2.95 -12.27 -14.39
N VAL A 484 3.10 -13.55 -14.79
CA VAL A 484 2.32 -14.17 -15.88
C VAL A 484 0.81 -14.06 -15.62
N ALA A 485 0.36 -14.21 -14.37
CA ALA A 485 -1.05 -14.07 -14.01
C ALA A 485 -1.61 -12.67 -14.32
N THR A 486 -0.81 -11.62 -14.10
CA THR A 486 -1.20 -10.24 -14.38
C THR A 486 -1.22 -9.97 -15.89
N ARG A 487 -0.20 -10.43 -16.63
CA ARG A 487 -0.17 -10.36 -18.10
C ARG A 487 -1.37 -11.08 -18.72
N LEU A 488 -1.69 -12.27 -18.23
CA LEU A 488 -2.87 -13.02 -18.66
C LEU A 488 -4.16 -12.26 -18.38
N SER A 489 -4.30 -11.64 -17.20
CA SER A 489 -5.49 -10.85 -16.84
C SER A 489 -5.69 -9.67 -17.78
N ILE A 490 -4.61 -8.97 -18.18
CA ILE A 490 -4.67 -7.85 -19.12
C ILE A 490 -5.02 -8.36 -20.53
N LEU A 491 -4.40 -9.43 -21.03
CA LEU A 491 -4.73 -9.98 -22.36
C LEU A 491 -6.18 -10.49 -22.43
N GLN A 492 -6.70 -11.10 -21.36
CA GLN A 492 -8.11 -11.49 -21.27
C GLN A 492 -9.03 -10.27 -21.29
N LEU A 493 -8.63 -9.18 -20.63
CA LEU A 493 -9.36 -7.93 -20.67
C LEU A 493 -9.38 -7.33 -22.08
N LEU A 494 -8.24 -7.31 -22.77
CA LEU A 494 -8.13 -6.83 -24.16
C LEU A 494 -8.99 -7.67 -25.13
N GLU A 495 -9.06 -8.99 -24.94
CA GLU A 495 -9.94 -9.86 -25.72
C GLU A 495 -11.42 -9.53 -25.44
N LYS A 496 -11.80 -9.33 -24.16
CA LYS A 496 -13.17 -8.98 -23.77
C LYS A 496 -13.61 -7.62 -24.33
N THR A 497 -12.69 -6.66 -24.44
CA THR A 497 -12.97 -5.31 -24.96
C THR A 497 -12.70 -5.16 -26.46
N ASN A 498 -12.34 -6.25 -27.17
CA ASN A 498 -11.99 -6.27 -28.59
C ASN A 498 -10.76 -5.41 -28.98
N PHE A 499 -9.85 -5.15 -28.04
CA PHE A 499 -8.57 -4.45 -28.27
C PHE A 499 -7.40 -5.42 -28.54
N ILE A 500 -7.65 -6.73 -28.56
CA ILE A 500 -6.58 -7.70 -28.79
C ILE A 500 -6.11 -7.68 -30.24
N SER A 501 -4.81 -7.46 -30.43
CA SER A 501 -4.17 -7.53 -31.74
C SER A 501 -3.96 -8.99 -32.16
N PRO A 502 -4.05 -9.34 -33.46
CA PRO A 502 -3.91 -10.72 -33.94
C PRO A 502 -2.61 -11.40 -33.50
N GLU A 503 -1.51 -10.65 -33.45
CA GLU A 503 -0.18 -11.12 -33.04
C GLU A 503 -0.12 -11.59 -31.57
N TYR A 504 -1.07 -11.18 -30.73
CA TYR A 504 -1.12 -11.49 -29.30
C TYR A 504 -2.19 -12.53 -28.95
N CYS A 505 -2.99 -12.97 -29.93
CA CYS A 505 -3.88 -14.11 -29.77
C CYS A 505 -3.09 -15.38 -29.44
N ASP A 506 -1.93 -15.57 -30.09
CA ASP A 506 -1.03 -16.70 -29.84
C ASP A 506 -0.39 -16.61 -28.44
N LEU A 507 -0.03 -15.40 -28.00
CA LEU A 507 0.49 -15.17 -26.65
C LEU A 507 -0.57 -15.42 -25.56
N LEU A 508 -1.81 -14.97 -25.79
CA LEU A 508 -2.94 -15.24 -24.91
C LEU A 508 -3.22 -16.75 -24.82
N LEU A 509 -3.16 -17.45 -25.96
CA LEU A 509 -3.30 -18.91 -26.02
C LEU A 509 -2.20 -19.61 -25.19
N LEU A 510 -0.95 -19.17 -25.32
CA LEU A 510 0.17 -19.68 -24.53
C LEU A 510 -0.05 -19.48 -23.03
N TYR A 511 -0.33 -18.25 -22.57
CA TYR A 511 -0.49 -17.97 -21.14
C TYR A 511 -1.72 -18.66 -20.54
N ARG A 512 -2.83 -18.77 -21.28
CA ARG A 512 -4.00 -19.57 -20.85
C ARG A 512 -3.62 -21.04 -20.66
N THR A 513 -2.86 -21.58 -21.61
CA THR A 513 -2.40 -22.97 -21.56
C THR A 513 -1.47 -23.18 -20.37
N GLN A 514 -0.48 -22.30 -20.18
CA GLN A 514 0.44 -22.34 -19.03
C GLN A 514 -0.30 -22.23 -17.69
N ALA A 515 -1.29 -21.35 -17.58
CA ALA A 515 -2.05 -21.17 -16.33
C ALA A 515 -2.84 -22.42 -15.93
N VAL A 516 -3.49 -23.08 -16.89
CA VAL A 516 -4.22 -24.33 -16.62
C VAL A 516 -3.26 -25.50 -16.37
N VAL A 517 -2.18 -25.58 -17.15
CA VAL A 517 -1.21 -26.69 -17.00
C VAL A 517 -0.43 -26.58 -15.70
N SER A 518 0.12 -25.41 -15.37
CA SER A 518 0.92 -25.23 -14.15
C SER A 518 0.12 -25.42 -12.85
N SER A 519 -1.18 -25.11 -12.86
CA SER A 519 -2.06 -25.32 -11.70
C SER A 519 -2.42 -26.79 -11.47
N THR A 520 -2.45 -27.61 -12.53
CA THR A 520 -2.91 -29.00 -12.47
C THR A 520 -1.75 -30.01 -12.52
N TRP A 521 -0.67 -29.69 -13.23
CA TRP A 521 0.56 -30.50 -13.33
C TRP A 521 1.77 -29.68 -12.89
N PRO A 522 2.03 -29.57 -11.57
CA PRO A 522 3.17 -28.82 -11.05
C PRO A 522 4.49 -29.40 -11.58
N GLY A 523 5.29 -28.58 -12.25
CA GLY A 523 6.60 -28.98 -12.81
C GLY A 523 6.62 -29.19 -14.32
N LEU A 524 5.46 -29.22 -14.99
CA LEU A 524 5.39 -29.21 -16.45
C LEU A 524 5.43 -27.77 -16.96
N GLN A 525 6.39 -27.45 -17.83
CA GLN A 525 6.54 -26.15 -18.46
C GLN A 525 6.11 -26.24 -19.92
N VAL A 526 5.16 -25.40 -20.33
CA VAL A 526 4.67 -25.34 -21.71
C VAL A 526 5.39 -24.22 -22.44
N SER A 527 6.02 -24.55 -23.55
CA SER A 527 6.71 -23.63 -24.45
C SER A 527 5.78 -23.10 -25.55
N GLU A 528 6.20 -22.00 -26.21
CA GLU A 528 5.46 -21.41 -27.33
C GLU A 528 5.30 -22.39 -28.51
N GLU A 529 6.34 -23.18 -28.81
CA GLU A 529 6.30 -24.17 -29.90
C GLU A 529 5.28 -25.28 -29.65
N GLU A 530 4.94 -25.60 -28.40
CA GLU A 530 3.94 -26.64 -28.06
C GLU A 530 2.49 -26.19 -28.28
N VAL A 531 2.24 -24.88 -28.44
CA VAL A 531 0.89 -24.32 -28.68
C VAL A 531 0.73 -23.64 -30.04
N LYS A 532 1.83 -23.47 -30.77
CA LYS A 532 1.93 -22.70 -32.01
C LYS A 532 1.01 -23.18 -33.13
N ASP A 533 0.88 -24.49 -33.31
CA ASP A 533 0.04 -25.07 -34.34
C ASP A 533 -0.89 -26.14 -33.79
N GLU A 534 -1.86 -26.54 -34.60
CA GLU A 534 -2.85 -27.54 -34.22
C GLU A 534 -2.23 -28.92 -33.92
N PHE A 535 -1.16 -29.29 -34.63
CA PHE A 535 -0.50 -30.58 -34.44
C PHE A 535 0.22 -30.63 -33.09
N GLN A 536 0.95 -29.58 -32.74
CA GLN A 536 1.65 -29.46 -31.45
C GLN A 536 0.67 -29.43 -30.28
N ARG A 537 -0.44 -28.66 -30.40
CA ARG A 537 -1.51 -28.66 -29.40
C ARG A 537 -2.11 -30.04 -29.19
N LYS A 538 -2.25 -30.83 -30.27
CA LYS A 538 -2.73 -32.21 -30.18
C LYS A 538 -1.74 -33.12 -29.45
N LEU A 539 -0.44 -33.01 -29.74
CA LEU A 539 0.59 -33.76 -29.03
C LEU A 539 0.62 -33.42 -27.53
N LEU A 540 0.52 -32.14 -27.19
CA LEU A 540 0.44 -31.68 -25.81
C LEU A 540 -0.81 -32.24 -25.11
N PHE A 541 -1.97 -32.19 -25.75
CA PHE A 541 -3.21 -32.78 -25.22
C PHE A 541 -3.08 -34.29 -24.97
N ASP A 542 -2.61 -35.05 -25.96
CA ASP A 542 -2.46 -36.50 -25.83
C ASP A 542 -1.47 -36.86 -24.70
N SER A 543 -0.37 -36.09 -24.57
CA SER A 543 0.61 -36.24 -23.48
C SER A 543 0.02 -35.98 -22.09
N LEU A 544 -0.74 -34.88 -21.94
CA LEU A 544 -1.41 -34.52 -20.69
C LEU A 544 -2.51 -35.54 -20.32
N LEU A 545 -3.27 -36.00 -21.31
CA LEU A 545 -4.32 -37.00 -21.14
C LEU A 545 -3.74 -38.31 -20.60
N CYS A 546 -2.57 -38.75 -21.09
CA CYS A 546 -1.88 -39.94 -20.57
C CYS A 546 -1.45 -39.82 -19.10
N GLN A 547 -1.33 -38.59 -18.57
CA GLN A 547 -0.97 -38.32 -17.17
C GLN A 547 -2.19 -38.09 -16.27
N CYS A 548 -3.42 -38.17 -16.82
CA CYS A 548 -4.65 -37.96 -16.05
C CYS A 548 -4.96 -39.17 -15.16
N GLN A 549 -5.09 -38.93 -13.84
CA GLN A 549 -5.42 -39.97 -12.86
C GLN A 549 -6.61 -39.59 -11.95
N ALA A 550 -6.99 -38.31 -11.94
CA ALA A 550 -8.05 -37.77 -11.10
C ALA A 550 -9.03 -36.93 -11.93
N VAL A 551 -10.28 -36.80 -11.45
CA VAL A 551 -11.36 -36.03 -12.09
C VAL A 551 -10.97 -34.57 -12.34
N GLU A 552 -10.17 -33.99 -11.44
CA GLU A 552 -9.64 -32.62 -11.56
C GLU A 552 -8.78 -32.45 -12.82
N HIS A 553 -7.95 -33.44 -13.17
CA HIS A 553 -7.09 -33.38 -14.36
C HIS A 553 -7.93 -33.30 -15.64
N PHE A 554 -8.99 -34.11 -15.74
CA PHE A 554 -9.92 -34.10 -16.87
C PHE A 554 -10.72 -32.80 -16.94
N SER A 555 -11.11 -32.24 -15.79
CA SER A 555 -11.79 -30.95 -15.72
C SER A 555 -10.91 -29.81 -16.22
N SER A 556 -9.61 -29.83 -15.90
CA SER A 556 -8.63 -28.88 -16.42
C SER A 556 -8.37 -29.06 -17.93
N LEU A 557 -8.29 -30.29 -18.42
CA LEU A 557 -8.21 -30.55 -19.87
C LEU A 557 -9.45 -30.07 -20.63
N SER A 558 -10.65 -30.24 -20.07
CA SER A 558 -11.88 -29.69 -20.65
C SER A 558 -11.79 -28.16 -20.76
N LYS A 559 -11.25 -27.48 -19.73
CA LYS A 559 -11.01 -26.02 -19.81
C LYS A 559 -10.04 -25.69 -20.94
N LEU A 560 -8.94 -26.43 -21.12
CA LEU A 560 -8.00 -26.19 -22.22
C LEU A 560 -8.69 -26.30 -23.59
N LEU A 561 -9.41 -27.40 -23.83
CA LEU A 561 -10.16 -27.58 -25.07
C LEU A 561 -11.18 -26.46 -25.32
N SER A 562 -11.75 -25.90 -24.24
CA SER A 562 -12.67 -24.77 -24.38
C SER A 562 -12.02 -23.46 -24.80
N HIS A 563 -10.77 -23.21 -24.38
CA HIS A 563 -10.04 -21.98 -24.72
C HIS A 563 -9.24 -22.10 -26.03
N TRP A 564 -9.00 -23.33 -26.48
CA TRP A 564 -8.21 -23.60 -27.68
C TRP A 564 -9.02 -23.45 -28.97
N PRO A 565 -8.40 -22.98 -30.07
CA PRO A 565 -9.01 -23.07 -31.39
C PRO A 565 -9.46 -24.50 -31.72
N PRO A 566 -10.65 -24.69 -32.31
CA PRO A 566 -11.21 -26.02 -32.55
C PRO A 566 -10.37 -26.80 -33.55
N PHE A 567 -10.06 -28.05 -33.22
CA PHE A 567 -9.24 -28.91 -34.07
C PHE A 567 -9.94 -29.23 -35.42
N THR A 568 -9.14 -29.39 -36.48
CA THR A 568 -9.58 -29.85 -37.78
C THR A 568 -9.47 -31.39 -37.88
N PRO A 569 -10.57 -32.08 -38.24
CA PRO A 569 -10.51 -33.51 -38.50
C PRO A 569 -9.59 -33.79 -39.69
N SER A 570 -8.57 -34.62 -39.49
CA SER A 570 -7.81 -35.18 -40.61
C SER A 570 -8.61 -36.31 -41.25
N GLU A 571 -8.45 -36.56 -42.55
CA GLU A 571 -9.04 -37.72 -43.26
C GLU A 571 -8.69 -39.07 -42.62
N SER A 572 -7.66 -39.11 -41.77
CA SER A 572 -7.21 -40.29 -41.02
C SER A 572 -7.82 -40.44 -39.62
N TRP A 573 -8.61 -39.48 -39.13
CA TRP A 573 -9.16 -39.53 -37.79
C TRP A 573 -10.35 -40.47 -37.70
N SER A 574 -10.29 -41.40 -36.74
CA SER A 574 -11.49 -42.08 -36.24
C SER A 574 -12.25 -41.19 -35.25
N CYS A 575 -13.50 -41.54 -34.93
CA CYS A 575 -14.24 -40.85 -33.85
C CYS A 575 -13.50 -40.92 -32.50
N CYS A 576 -12.67 -41.94 -32.27
CA CYS A 576 -11.83 -42.11 -31.09
C CYS A 576 -10.60 -41.19 -31.09
N ASP A 577 -10.25 -40.56 -32.20
CA ASP A 577 -9.09 -39.65 -32.32
C ASP A 577 -9.43 -38.19 -32.00
N GLU A 578 -10.71 -37.90 -31.81
CA GLU A 578 -11.25 -36.57 -31.51
C GLU A 578 -11.01 -36.23 -30.02
N PRO A 579 -10.45 -35.05 -29.70
CA PRO A 579 -10.04 -34.71 -28.33
C PRO A 579 -11.14 -34.76 -27.26
N TRP A 580 -12.35 -34.27 -27.55
CA TRP A 580 -13.46 -34.33 -26.59
C TRP A 580 -13.89 -35.77 -26.31
N THR A 581 -13.91 -36.62 -27.34
CA THR A 581 -14.23 -38.06 -27.24
C THR A 581 -13.19 -38.80 -26.42
N LYS A 582 -11.89 -38.57 -26.68
CA LYS A 582 -10.80 -39.14 -25.89
C LYS A 582 -10.89 -38.71 -24.42
N LEU A 583 -11.16 -37.43 -24.17
CA LEU A 583 -11.29 -36.88 -22.82
C LEU A 583 -12.43 -37.56 -22.06
N LEU A 584 -13.61 -37.63 -22.66
CA LEU A 584 -14.81 -38.23 -22.07
C LEU A 584 -14.62 -39.73 -21.83
N CYS A 585 -14.12 -40.48 -22.81
CA CYS A 585 -13.85 -41.91 -22.66
C CYS A 585 -12.78 -42.20 -21.60
N GLY A 586 -11.74 -41.37 -21.52
CA GLY A 586 -10.72 -41.46 -20.46
C GLY A 586 -11.28 -41.19 -19.07
N LEU A 587 -12.13 -40.16 -18.92
CA LEU A 587 -12.77 -39.82 -17.65
C LEU A 587 -13.73 -40.92 -17.19
N VAL A 588 -14.57 -41.43 -18.10
CA VAL A 588 -15.50 -42.53 -17.83
C VAL A 588 -14.75 -43.80 -17.39
N SER A 589 -13.54 -44.02 -17.90
CA SER A 589 -12.73 -45.19 -17.55
C SER A 589 -12.25 -45.18 -16.09
N LEU A 590 -12.25 -44.04 -15.38
CA LEU A 590 -11.99 -43.99 -13.94
C LEU A 590 -13.04 -44.73 -13.10
N SER A 591 -14.23 -44.96 -13.67
CA SER A 591 -15.29 -45.79 -13.06
C SER A 591 -15.78 -45.33 -11.67
N THR A 592 -15.63 -44.04 -11.34
CA THR A 592 -16.16 -43.44 -10.11
C THR A 592 -17.47 -42.68 -10.38
N LYS A 593 -18.37 -42.60 -9.38
CA LYS A 593 -19.62 -41.81 -9.50
C LYS A 593 -19.34 -40.34 -9.83
N GLU A 594 -18.31 -39.75 -9.22
CA GLU A 594 -17.87 -38.38 -9.46
C GLU A 594 -17.39 -38.17 -10.91
N ALA A 595 -16.59 -39.11 -11.45
CA ALA A 595 -16.11 -39.05 -12.82
C ALA A 595 -17.26 -39.11 -13.83
N LEU A 596 -18.25 -40.00 -13.61
CA LEU A 596 -19.42 -40.11 -14.47
C LEU A 596 -20.28 -38.84 -14.45
N SER A 597 -20.50 -38.24 -13.29
CA SER A 597 -21.25 -36.99 -13.17
C SER A 597 -20.52 -35.83 -13.88
N THR A 598 -19.21 -35.72 -13.68
CA THR A 598 -18.37 -34.71 -14.35
C THR A 598 -18.32 -34.93 -15.86
N ALA A 599 -18.33 -36.19 -16.33
CA ALA A 599 -18.39 -36.50 -17.76
C ALA A 599 -19.68 -35.98 -18.40
N MET A 600 -20.82 -36.01 -17.71
CA MET A 600 -22.08 -35.45 -18.25
C MET A 600 -21.96 -33.92 -18.43
N ASN A 601 -21.42 -33.22 -17.43
CA ASN A 601 -21.18 -31.78 -17.50
C ASN A 601 -20.19 -31.40 -18.63
N ILE A 602 -19.17 -32.22 -18.86
CA ILE A 602 -18.21 -32.01 -19.96
C ILE A 602 -18.85 -32.33 -21.32
N LEU A 603 -19.73 -33.34 -21.40
CA LEU A 603 -20.44 -33.71 -22.62
C LEU A 603 -21.35 -32.57 -23.09
N GLU A 604 -22.06 -31.90 -22.19
CA GLU A 604 -22.86 -30.70 -22.52
C GLU A 604 -22.00 -29.61 -23.18
N LYS A 605 -20.81 -29.37 -22.64
CA LYS A 605 -19.86 -28.41 -23.23
C LYS A 605 -19.39 -28.88 -24.60
N ALA A 606 -19.04 -30.16 -24.75
CA ALA A 606 -18.60 -30.74 -26.02
C ALA A 606 -19.66 -30.61 -27.13
N LEU A 607 -20.94 -30.77 -26.79
CA LEU A 607 -22.06 -30.62 -27.73
C LEU A 607 -22.22 -29.20 -28.29
N SER A 608 -21.69 -28.18 -27.60
CA SER A 608 -21.65 -26.81 -28.13
C SER A 608 -20.64 -26.63 -29.28
N TYR A 609 -19.74 -27.60 -29.48
CA TYR A 609 -18.74 -27.57 -30.55
C TYR A 609 -19.30 -28.21 -31.82
N PRO A 610 -19.36 -27.47 -32.95
CA PRO A 610 -20.06 -27.91 -34.16
C PRO A 610 -19.47 -29.16 -34.83
N LYS A 611 -18.24 -29.56 -34.44
CA LYS A 611 -17.55 -30.73 -34.99
C LYS A 611 -17.71 -32.00 -34.13
N PHE A 612 -18.31 -31.90 -32.95
CA PHE A 612 -18.59 -33.04 -32.09
C PHE A 612 -19.93 -33.66 -32.51
N GLY A 613 -19.85 -34.74 -33.30
CA GLY A 613 -21.00 -35.29 -34.02
C GLY A 613 -21.64 -36.53 -33.38
N PHE A 614 -22.55 -37.15 -34.13
CA PHE A 614 -23.26 -38.36 -33.72
C PHE A 614 -22.32 -39.54 -33.41
N GLU A 615 -21.30 -39.76 -34.24
CA GLU A 615 -20.35 -40.87 -34.07
C GLU A 615 -19.55 -40.74 -32.76
N ASN A 616 -19.17 -39.51 -32.39
CA ASN A 616 -18.51 -39.21 -31.12
C ASN A 616 -19.45 -39.47 -29.93
N CYS A 617 -20.69 -38.98 -30.01
CA CYS A 617 -21.71 -39.22 -28.99
C CYS A 617 -21.98 -40.71 -28.80
N GLN A 618 -22.04 -41.47 -29.89
CA GLN A 618 -22.26 -42.91 -29.86
C GLN A 618 -21.11 -43.64 -29.17
N GLU A 619 -19.86 -43.24 -29.41
CA GLU A 619 -18.68 -43.84 -28.78
C GLU A 619 -18.67 -43.59 -27.26
N VAL A 620 -18.92 -42.33 -26.83
CA VAL A 620 -19.03 -41.98 -25.42
C VAL A 620 -20.17 -42.77 -24.76
N PHE A 621 -21.32 -42.90 -25.44
CA PHE A 621 -22.44 -43.69 -24.94
C PHE A 621 -22.10 -45.17 -24.75
N GLN A 622 -21.37 -45.80 -25.69
CA GLN A 622 -20.89 -47.18 -25.50
C GLN A 622 -19.97 -47.28 -24.28
N LYS A 623 -19.08 -46.31 -24.09
CA LYS A 623 -18.16 -46.32 -22.95
C LYS A 623 -18.87 -46.15 -21.61
N VAL A 624 -19.87 -45.27 -21.54
CA VAL A 624 -20.71 -45.09 -20.33
C VAL A 624 -21.55 -46.34 -20.06
N LYS A 625 -22.02 -47.02 -21.11
CA LYS A 625 -22.77 -48.28 -20.98
C LYS A 625 -21.95 -49.38 -20.28
N GLU A 626 -20.65 -49.46 -20.52
CA GLU A 626 -19.77 -50.44 -19.85
C GLU A 626 -19.76 -50.30 -18.31
N GLN A 627 -20.13 -49.11 -17.79
CA GLN A 627 -20.12 -48.80 -16.37
C GLN A 627 -21.38 -49.26 -15.62
N ASN A 628 -22.39 -49.78 -16.34
CA ASN A 628 -23.65 -50.31 -15.79
C ASN A 628 -24.40 -49.35 -14.85
N SER A 629 -24.25 -48.03 -15.00
CA SER A 629 -25.00 -47.03 -14.23
C SER A 629 -26.19 -46.50 -15.03
N ILE A 630 -27.41 -46.88 -14.65
CA ILE A 630 -28.64 -46.49 -15.35
C ILE A 630 -28.76 -44.96 -15.43
N LEU A 631 -28.54 -44.26 -14.32
CA LEU A 631 -28.56 -42.79 -14.25
C LEU A 631 -27.70 -42.13 -15.34
N HIS A 632 -26.43 -42.51 -15.41
CA HIS A 632 -25.47 -41.86 -16.31
C HIS A 632 -25.64 -42.32 -17.76
N ILE A 633 -26.06 -43.57 -18.00
CA ILE A 633 -26.41 -44.06 -19.34
C ILE A 633 -27.59 -43.24 -19.90
N MET A 634 -28.63 -43.05 -19.09
CA MET A 634 -29.78 -42.27 -19.48
C MET A 634 -29.40 -40.81 -19.71
N LYS A 635 -28.70 -40.16 -18.78
CA LYS A 635 -28.23 -38.77 -18.97
C LYS A 635 -27.36 -38.61 -20.23
N CYS A 636 -26.39 -39.49 -20.44
CA CYS A 636 -25.50 -39.45 -21.61
C CYS A 636 -26.28 -39.47 -22.94
N ALA A 637 -27.35 -40.26 -23.02
CA ALA A 637 -28.19 -40.29 -24.22
C ALA A 637 -29.10 -39.05 -24.31
N LEU A 638 -29.78 -38.69 -23.22
CA LEU A 638 -30.84 -37.66 -23.23
C LEU A 638 -30.31 -36.23 -23.34
N ILE A 639 -29.08 -35.99 -22.90
CA ILE A 639 -28.38 -34.71 -23.12
C ILE A 639 -28.18 -34.49 -24.63
N THR A 640 -27.92 -35.55 -25.41
CA THR A 640 -27.76 -35.43 -26.87
C THR A 640 -29.11 -35.20 -27.58
N ASN A 641 -29.07 -34.61 -28.78
CA ASN A 641 -30.24 -34.40 -29.63
C ASN A 641 -30.51 -35.58 -30.60
N HIS A 642 -30.11 -36.80 -30.24
CA HIS A 642 -30.12 -37.94 -31.16
C HIS A 642 -31.12 -39.02 -30.72
N ASP A 643 -32.27 -39.07 -31.40
CA ASP A 643 -33.38 -40.01 -31.11
C ASP A 643 -32.96 -41.49 -31.14
N SER A 644 -31.96 -41.83 -31.95
CA SER A 644 -31.42 -43.19 -32.02
C SER A 644 -30.64 -43.60 -30.77
N LEU A 645 -30.02 -42.65 -30.05
CA LEU A 645 -29.41 -42.89 -28.74
C LEU A 645 -30.47 -42.93 -27.64
N HIS A 646 -31.50 -42.06 -27.73
CA HIS A 646 -32.63 -42.09 -26.79
C HIS A 646 -33.33 -43.46 -26.80
N SER A 647 -33.64 -43.98 -28.00
CA SER A 647 -34.27 -45.29 -28.16
C SER A 647 -33.42 -46.41 -27.54
N LYS A 648 -32.10 -46.41 -27.80
CA LYS A 648 -31.17 -47.38 -27.21
C LYS A 648 -31.09 -47.29 -25.68
N ALA A 649 -31.16 -46.08 -25.11
CA ALA A 649 -31.15 -45.89 -23.67
C ALA A 649 -32.44 -46.38 -23.02
N VAL A 650 -33.58 -46.11 -23.64
CA VAL A 650 -34.90 -46.60 -23.20
C VAL A 650 -34.99 -48.13 -23.31
N ASP A 651 -34.47 -48.73 -24.37
CA ASP A 651 -34.40 -50.19 -24.51
C ASP A 651 -33.55 -50.83 -23.39
N LEU A 652 -32.45 -50.19 -22.99
CA LEU A 652 -31.63 -50.65 -21.88
C LEU A 652 -32.35 -50.50 -20.54
N LEU A 653 -33.11 -49.42 -20.36
CA LEU A 653 -33.95 -49.19 -19.19
C LEU A 653 -35.03 -50.27 -19.05
N GLY A 654 -35.70 -50.64 -20.15
CA GLY A 654 -36.75 -51.66 -20.15
C GLY A 654 -36.25 -53.08 -19.82
N ASN A 655 -34.94 -53.32 -19.95
CA ASN A 655 -34.29 -54.58 -19.60
C ASN A 655 -33.71 -54.59 -18.16
N ALA A 656 -33.78 -53.47 -17.43
CA ALA A 656 -33.33 -53.40 -16.04
C ALA A 656 -34.32 -54.13 -15.12
N THR A 657 -33.80 -54.93 -14.18
CA THR A 657 -34.62 -55.81 -13.33
C THR A 657 -35.30 -55.09 -12.16
N GLN A 658 -34.72 -53.97 -11.69
CA GLN A 658 -35.29 -53.12 -10.65
C GLN A 658 -34.58 -51.75 -10.66
N ILE A 659 -35.34 -50.65 -10.55
CA ILE A 659 -34.79 -49.28 -10.49
C ILE A 659 -34.89 -48.77 -9.06
N THR A 660 -33.78 -48.24 -8.53
CA THR A 660 -33.70 -47.72 -7.16
C THR A 660 -33.65 -46.18 -7.15
N THR A 661 -33.76 -45.57 -5.96
CA THR A 661 -33.64 -44.11 -5.79
C THR A 661 -32.26 -43.56 -6.17
N ASP A 662 -31.25 -44.43 -6.27
CA ASP A 662 -29.88 -44.04 -6.67
C ASP A 662 -29.71 -43.98 -8.21
N ASP A 663 -30.71 -44.44 -8.97
CA ASP A 663 -30.67 -44.57 -10.43
C ASP A 663 -31.30 -43.36 -11.16
N TYR A 664 -31.85 -42.39 -10.44
CA TYR A 664 -32.44 -41.18 -10.99
C TYR A 664 -32.23 -39.96 -10.09
N ASP A 665 -32.19 -38.78 -10.70
CA ASP A 665 -32.20 -37.49 -10.02
C ASP A 665 -33.10 -36.49 -10.77
N SER A 666 -33.33 -35.32 -10.18
CA SER A 666 -34.22 -34.29 -10.75
C SER A 666 -33.83 -33.87 -12.16
N GLU A 667 -32.53 -33.83 -12.47
CA GLU A 667 -32.02 -33.46 -13.79
C GLU A 667 -32.37 -34.53 -14.84
N LEU A 668 -32.22 -35.81 -14.51
CA LEU A 668 -32.65 -36.90 -15.40
C LEU A 668 -34.16 -36.87 -15.63
N LEU A 669 -34.96 -36.64 -14.58
CA LEU A 669 -36.42 -36.58 -14.68
C LEU A 669 -36.86 -35.42 -15.59
N ASP A 670 -36.21 -34.26 -15.49
CA ASP A 670 -36.44 -33.12 -16.38
C ASP A 670 -36.03 -33.43 -17.83
N LEU A 671 -34.88 -34.07 -18.06
CA LEU A 671 -34.45 -34.49 -19.39
C LEU A 671 -35.44 -35.45 -20.06
N ILE A 672 -36.02 -36.41 -19.32
CA ILE A 672 -37.05 -37.32 -19.83
C ILE A 672 -38.28 -36.54 -20.31
N LEU A 673 -38.72 -35.55 -19.53
CA LEU A 673 -39.84 -34.68 -19.87
C LEU A 673 -39.50 -33.85 -21.11
N LYS A 674 -38.36 -33.15 -21.13
CA LYS A 674 -37.90 -32.31 -22.26
C LYS A 674 -37.78 -33.09 -23.57
N ARG A 675 -37.41 -34.37 -23.53
CA ARG A 675 -37.31 -35.24 -24.72
C ARG A 675 -38.60 -35.97 -25.11
N SER A 676 -39.72 -35.69 -24.44
CA SER A 676 -41.03 -36.32 -24.73
C SER A 676 -41.02 -37.86 -24.62
N LEU A 677 -40.21 -38.41 -23.72
CA LEU A 677 -40.04 -39.87 -23.58
C LEU A 677 -40.97 -40.50 -22.53
N THR A 678 -41.84 -39.70 -21.90
CA THR A 678 -42.75 -40.14 -20.83
C THR A 678 -43.59 -41.36 -21.24
N ALA A 679 -44.06 -41.43 -22.49
CA ALA A 679 -44.86 -42.55 -22.98
C ALA A 679 -44.04 -43.85 -23.16
N GLN A 680 -42.73 -43.74 -23.39
CA GLN A 680 -41.85 -44.88 -23.64
C GLN A 680 -41.35 -45.53 -22.34
N ILE A 681 -41.47 -44.83 -21.21
CA ILE A 681 -41.02 -45.32 -19.90
C ILE A 681 -42.18 -45.80 -19.00
N ILE A 682 -43.42 -45.84 -19.49
CA ILE A 682 -44.61 -46.22 -18.69
C ILE A 682 -44.48 -47.62 -18.09
N SER A 683 -43.87 -48.54 -18.82
CA SER A 683 -43.61 -49.92 -18.39
C SER A 683 -42.45 -50.05 -17.40
N THR A 684 -41.77 -48.95 -17.06
CA THR A 684 -40.60 -48.92 -16.18
C THR A 684 -40.91 -48.27 -14.84
N ASP A 685 -40.14 -48.61 -13.83
CA ASP A 685 -40.29 -48.05 -12.47
C ASP A 685 -40.00 -46.53 -12.40
N LEU A 686 -39.46 -45.90 -13.47
CA LEU A 686 -39.23 -44.44 -13.55
C LEU A 686 -40.50 -43.62 -13.84
N TYR A 687 -41.58 -44.24 -14.32
CA TYR A 687 -42.80 -43.50 -14.67
C TYR A 687 -43.38 -42.74 -13.46
N LYS A 688 -43.47 -43.41 -12.31
CA LYS A 688 -44.00 -42.80 -11.09
C LYS A 688 -43.13 -41.63 -10.59
N PRO A 689 -41.79 -41.76 -10.44
CA PRO A 689 -40.91 -40.64 -10.13
C PRO A 689 -41.02 -39.45 -11.08
N VAL A 690 -41.16 -39.68 -12.39
CA VAL A 690 -41.31 -38.59 -13.39
C VAL A 690 -42.62 -37.83 -13.18
N ILE A 691 -43.73 -38.52 -12.91
CA ILE A 691 -45.01 -37.88 -12.64
C ILE A 691 -44.99 -37.14 -11.30
N GLU A 692 -44.38 -37.72 -10.26
CA GLU A 692 -44.22 -37.03 -8.97
C GLU A 692 -43.38 -35.76 -9.13
N PHE A 693 -42.25 -35.81 -9.86
CA PHE A 693 -41.43 -34.63 -10.17
C PHE A 693 -42.20 -33.57 -10.97
N LEU A 694 -42.92 -33.99 -12.02
CA LEU A 694 -43.77 -33.08 -12.81
C LEU A 694 -44.80 -32.35 -11.94
N LEU A 695 -45.40 -33.03 -10.95
CA LEU A 695 -46.36 -32.39 -10.03
C LEU A 695 -45.67 -31.36 -9.12
N HIS A 696 -44.48 -31.68 -8.58
CA HIS A 696 -43.72 -30.75 -7.74
C HIS A 696 -43.27 -29.50 -8.52
N CYS A 697 -42.81 -29.65 -9.76
CA CYS A 697 -42.38 -28.52 -10.60
C CYS A 697 -43.51 -27.54 -10.95
N GLN A 698 -44.78 -27.94 -10.83
CA GLN A 698 -45.93 -27.10 -11.17
C GLN A 698 -46.37 -26.21 -10.00
N ASP A 699 -45.94 -26.52 -8.78
CA ASP A 699 -46.18 -25.71 -7.59
C ASP A 699 -45.15 -24.55 -7.46
N ASP A 700 -43.94 -24.73 -8.01
CA ASP A 700 -42.87 -23.72 -8.02
C ASP A 700 -43.04 -22.71 -9.17
N ARG A 701 -43.69 -21.57 -8.88
CA ARG A 701 -44.01 -20.49 -9.84
C ARG A 701 -42.81 -19.68 -10.37
N VAL A 702 -41.57 -20.12 -10.16
CA VAL A 702 -40.35 -19.30 -10.32
C VAL A 702 -39.49 -19.67 -11.54
N GLN A 703 -39.74 -20.80 -12.22
CA GLN A 703 -38.92 -21.23 -13.37
C GLN A 703 -39.77 -21.44 -14.64
N GLU A 704 -39.56 -20.59 -15.65
CA GLU A 704 -40.27 -20.60 -16.95
C GLU A 704 -39.87 -21.78 -17.89
N ASP A 705 -38.96 -22.65 -17.47
CA ASP A 705 -38.24 -23.58 -18.36
C ASP A 705 -38.69 -25.06 -18.26
N TYR A 706 -39.68 -25.37 -17.41
CA TYR A 706 -40.22 -26.72 -17.24
C TYR A 706 -41.38 -27.03 -18.18
N LYS A 707 -41.47 -28.31 -18.58
CA LYS A 707 -42.53 -28.80 -19.45
C LYS A 707 -43.89 -28.81 -18.74
N THR A 708 -44.94 -28.34 -19.41
CA THR A 708 -46.27 -28.19 -18.81
C THR A 708 -47.03 -29.52 -18.73
N MET A 709 -47.87 -29.69 -17.70
CA MET A 709 -48.74 -30.87 -17.59
C MET A 709 -49.60 -31.11 -18.83
N ASP A 710 -50.08 -30.05 -19.50
CA ASP A 710 -50.89 -30.19 -20.73
C ASP A 710 -50.14 -30.85 -21.86
N THR A 711 -48.87 -30.51 -22.05
CA THR A 711 -48.04 -31.11 -23.10
C THR A 711 -47.78 -32.59 -22.82
N VAL A 712 -47.54 -32.96 -21.56
CA VAL A 712 -47.34 -34.37 -21.17
C VAL A 712 -48.63 -35.19 -21.31
N ILE A 713 -49.80 -34.63 -20.93
CA ILE A 713 -51.10 -35.27 -21.14
C ILE A 713 -51.35 -35.53 -22.62
N LYS A 714 -51.06 -34.55 -23.48
CA LYS A 714 -51.21 -34.67 -24.92
C LYS A 714 -50.30 -35.76 -25.50
N GLU A 715 -49.03 -35.80 -25.10
CA GLU A 715 -48.07 -36.82 -25.54
C GLU A 715 -48.49 -38.24 -25.15
N LEU A 716 -48.98 -38.44 -23.92
CA LEU A 716 -49.49 -39.72 -23.46
C LEU A 716 -50.76 -40.14 -24.23
N HIS A 717 -51.66 -39.20 -24.52
CA HIS A 717 -52.86 -39.46 -25.29
C HIS A 717 -52.55 -39.84 -26.75
N GLU A 718 -51.64 -39.11 -27.39
CA GLU A 718 -51.18 -39.37 -28.77
C GLU A 718 -50.45 -40.71 -28.90
N ALA A 719 -49.73 -41.14 -27.86
CA ALA A 719 -49.08 -42.45 -27.78
C ALA A 719 -50.05 -43.61 -27.46
N GLY A 720 -51.35 -43.35 -27.25
CA GLY A 720 -52.38 -44.37 -27.00
C GLY A 720 -52.59 -44.75 -25.52
N TYR A 721 -51.91 -44.07 -24.58
CA TYR A 721 -52.02 -44.30 -23.14
C TYR A 721 -53.10 -43.42 -22.51
N CYS A 722 -54.36 -43.67 -22.91
CA CYS A 722 -55.50 -42.85 -22.51
C CYS A 722 -55.80 -42.89 -21.01
N PHE A 723 -55.47 -43.98 -20.30
CA PHE A 723 -55.74 -44.06 -18.86
C PHE A 723 -54.78 -43.18 -18.06
N GLU A 724 -53.49 -43.23 -18.40
CA GLU A 724 -52.39 -42.47 -17.82
C GLU A 724 -52.55 -40.97 -18.09
N ALA A 725 -52.84 -40.61 -19.35
CA ALA A 725 -53.14 -39.23 -19.75
C ALA A 725 -54.36 -38.67 -18.98
N GLY A 726 -55.42 -39.47 -18.86
CA GLY A 726 -56.65 -39.08 -18.18
C GLY A 726 -56.48 -38.95 -16.66
N SER A 727 -55.67 -39.83 -16.07
CA SER A 727 -55.32 -39.78 -14.65
C SER A 727 -54.53 -38.51 -14.31
N LEU A 728 -53.57 -38.12 -15.15
CA LEU A 728 -52.82 -36.88 -14.99
C LEU A 728 -53.71 -35.63 -15.18
N ALA A 729 -54.64 -35.66 -16.14
CA ALA A 729 -55.63 -34.58 -16.34
C ALA A 729 -56.59 -34.39 -15.15
N LEU A 730 -57.02 -35.49 -14.51
CA LEU A 730 -57.82 -35.45 -13.29
C LEU A 730 -57.05 -34.82 -12.13
N ILE A 731 -55.76 -35.14 -11.98
CA ILE A 731 -54.88 -34.55 -10.94
C ILE A 731 -54.70 -33.05 -11.19
N LYS A 732 -54.44 -32.65 -12.44
CA LYS A 732 -54.35 -31.23 -12.83
C LYS A 732 -55.62 -30.45 -12.45
N ASN A 733 -56.80 -31.04 -12.68
CA ASN A 733 -58.09 -30.44 -12.35
C ASN A 733 -58.45 -30.49 -10.85
N SER A 734 -57.50 -30.89 -9.97
CA SER A 734 -57.69 -31.00 -8.52
C SER A 734 -58.84 -31.93 -8.11
N ILE A 735 -59.11 -32.97 -8.90
CA ILE A 735 -60.18 -33.93 -8.61
C ILE A 735 -59.67 -34.94 -7.56
N HIS A 736 -60.44 -35.08 -6.47
CA HIS A 736 -60.09 -35.93 -5.33
C HIS A 736 -59.87 -37.39 -5.76
N THR A 737 -58.83 -38.06 -5.24
CA THR A 737 -58.41 -39.43 -5.63
C THR A 737 -59.52 -40.47 -5.55
N GLY A 738 -60.46 -40.32 -4.62
CA GLY A 738 -61.65 -41.18 -4.50
C GLY A 738 -62.67 -41.07 -5.65
N LEU A 739 -62.59 -40.02 -6.49
CA LEU A 739 -63.41 -39.81 -7.69
C LEU A 739 -62.63 -40.12 -8.99
N SER A 740 -61.34 -40.40 -8.89
CA SER A 740 -60.44 -40.69 -10.02
C SER A 740 -60.49 -42.17 -10.43
N THR A 741 -61.65 -42.60 -10.93
CA THR A 741 -61.87 -43.95 -11.48
C THR A 741 -61.38 -44.09 -12.93
N PHE A 742 -61.19 -45.33 -13.40
CA PHE A 742 -60.86 -45.63 -14.80
C PHE A 742 -61.82 -44.96 -15.80
N SER A 743 -63.13 -45.00 -15.50
CA SER A 743 -64.15 -44.39 -16.35
C SER A 743 -64.10 -42.85 -16.36
N SER A 744 -63.75 -42.21 -15.24
CA SER A 744 -63.59 -40.75 -15.19
C SER A 744 -62.31 -40.27 -15.88
N ALA A 745 -61.21 -41.03 -15.82
CA ALA A 745 -59.96 -40.70 -16.51
C ALA A 745 -60.16 -40.66 -18.03
N ILE A 746 -60.87 -41.65 -18.59
CA ILE A 746 -61.18 -41.71 -20.03
C ILE A 746 -62.18 -40.62 -20.44
N ARG A 747 -63.11 -40.24 -19.55
CA ARG A 747 -64.12 -39.21 -19.86
C ARG A 747 -63.50 -37.81 -19.96
N VAL A 748 -62.57 -37.48 -19.08
CA VAL A 748 -61.91 -36.16 -19.03
C VAL A 748 -61.05 -35.86 -20.26
N LEU A 749 -60.65 -36.86 -21.03
CA LEU A 749 -59.92 -36.67 -22.29
C LEU A 749 -60.84 -36.49 -23.52
N ARG A 750 -62.15 -36.72 -23.37
CA ARG A 750 -63.16 -36.55 -24.44
C ARG A 750 -63.90 -35.22 -24.36
N GLU A 751 -63.74 -34.51 -23.24
CA GLU A 751 -64.19 -33.14 -22.97
C GLU A 751 -63.04 -32.18 -23.33
#